data_AF-A0A3M7NCS6-F1
#
_entry.id   AF-A0A3M7NCS6-F1
#
_cell.length_a   1.000
_cell.length_b   1.000
_cell.length_c   1.000
_cell.angle_alpha   90.00
_cell.angle_beta   90.00
_cell.angle_gamma   90.00
#
_symmetry.space_group_name_H-M   'P 1'
#
loop_
_entity.id
_entity.type
_entity.pdbx_description
1 polymer ?
#
loop_
_entity_poly.entity_id
_entity_poly.type
_entity_poly.pdbx_seq_one_letter_code
_entity_poly.pdbx_strand_id
1 'polypeptide(L)'
;MSIYLDPQNKAFVEALKGPPLYEKSYQEARQVLEDLQSFKASPDVKQEAVEVEVNGESVKTIIFRPADAQGVLKTIFYTHGGGWILGSPTVHGSLVEDFVRQTGAAVVFPYYTPAPEAQFPVQFEQSYGVLHHFVTNGSHYQLETSKIGLAGDSVGGNLAIALTQLAISRNLPTKIGQLVLLYPVTDTNSKSETYKTFQDGPYLAEKTMDWMINAFLPNESDRRSALASPLGFAQDDVLAKFPPTTIFLSGADPLIGEGEAFGRRLQQLGVDTAILRAEGVIHDYVLLEPIRNSATPRAVTELAALKYDFEYEDDDEPEGGDVDIENKYYNAKQLKADNPEEAIDEFLGVPALEEEKGDWGFKGLKQAIKLEFALGRYDDAIKHYVELLTYVKSVVTRNYSEKSINNMLDYIEKTASDKTAFKCMEEFYSLTLDTFRQNNNERLALKTNLKLAKLFLDKKDYSQLAAKVREIHQACQKGDGTDDPAKGTYSLEAYALEIQMYAEMKNNKRLKAIYQKALTVRSAVPHPKVQGIIRECGGKMHMSEENWKDAQSDFFESFKNYDEAGSMQRIQVLKYLVLTTMLMGSTINPFDSQETKPYRNDPRISAMTDLVGAYQSNDIHRYSSILNDNKDLLADPFIAENIDEVSRNMSTQAVSKLIAPYTRFTLRFVAKQIKIPVSEVQDILGVLIVEKRLKAKINQENGTVIVEGADSIDHVQRLRDWTSAMEGLSATVLNDGDAYRVDDSQSQSLGVMAGSFAGVLDGDAYGGRAHGRKGGRRGSRGTKGQPIF
;
A
#
# COMPACT_ATOMS: atom_id res chain seq x y z
N MET A 1 24.17 15.32 12.34
CA MET A 1 23.80 14.41 11.23
C MET A 1 23.79 15.23 9.96
N SER A 2 24.29 14.70 8.84
CA SER A 2 24.07 15.36 7.54
C SER A 2 22.58 15.30 7.23
N ILE A 3 21.96 16.47 7.03
CA ILE A 3 20.55 16.55 6.62
C ILE A 3 20.42 15.89 5.24
N TYR A 4 19.50 14.94 5.11
CA TYR A 4 19.23 14.30 3.83
C TYR A 4 18.33 15.21 2.98
N LEU A 5 18.74 15.42 1.73
CA LEU A 5 17.95 16.04 0.68
C LEU A 5 17.94 15.11 -0.53
N ASP A 6 16.82 15.06 -1.25
CA ASP A 6 16.80 14.38 -2.54
C ASP A 6 17.78 15.06 -3.51
N PRO A 7 18.22 14.38 -4.59
CA PRO A 7 19.21 14.94 -5.49
C PRO A 7 18.84 16.29 -6.13
N GLN A 8 17.55 16.57 -6.36
CA GLN A 8 17.11 17.83 -6.98
C GLN A 8 17.16 18.98 -5.97
N ASN A 9 16.61 18.76 -4.78
CA ASN A 9 16.66 19.71 -3.66
C ASN A 9 18.12 19.99 -3.25
N LYS A 10 18.95 18.95 -3.19
CA LYS A 10 20.38 19.09 -2.90
C LYS A 10 21.09 19.93 -3.95
N ALA A 11 20.90 19.63 -5.24
CA ALA A 11 21.52 20.38 -6.33
C ALA A 11 21.07 21.84 -6.36
N PHE A 12 19.78 22.10 -6.06
CA PHE A 12 19.25 23.45 -5.96
C PHE A 12 19.94 24.24 -4.83
N VAL A 13 20.01 23.67 -3.63
CA VAL A 13 20.67 24.29 -2.46
C VAL A 13 22.15 24.56 -2.75
N GLU A 14 22.87 23.62 -3.35
CA GLU A 14 24.30 23.78 -3.71
C GLU A 14 24.51 24.85 -4.80
N ALA A 15 23.49 25.17 -5.59
CA ALA A 15 23.54 26.17 -6.64
C ALA A 15 23.22 27.60 -6.15
N LEU A 16 22.66 27.76 -4.94
CA LEU A 16 22.37 29.07 -4.37
C LEU A 16 23.66 29.86 -4.15
N LYS A 17 23.68 31.11 -4.63
CA LYS A 17 24.82 32.03 -4.55
C LYS A 17 24.38 33.38 -4.00
N GLY A 18 25.31 34.07 -3.33
CA GLY A 18 25.12 35.43 -2.83
C GLY A 18 24.82 35.48 -1.34
N PRO A 19 24.71 36.70 -0.78
CA PRO A 19 24.43 36.88 0.64
C PRO A 19 23.00 36.40 0.99
N PRO A 20 22.76 35.92 2.22
CA PRO A 20 21.44 35.57 2.73
C PRO A 20 20.43 36.71 2.58
N LEU A 21 19.13 36.37 2.52
CA LEU A 21 18.06 37.35 2.32
C LEU A 21 18.03 38.45 3.39
N TYR A 22 18.34 38.11 4.65
CA TYR A 22 18.35 39.06 5.77
C TYR A 22 19.48 40.10 5.71
N GLU A 23 20.44 39.97 4.80
CA GLU A 23 21.51 40.96 4.56
C GLU A 23 21.19 41.91 3.38
N LYS A 24 20.09 41.67 2.67
CA LYS A 24 19.63 42.47 1.53
C LYS A 24 18.61 43.51 1.98
N SER A 25 18.38 44.55 1.17
CA SER A 25 17.19 45.38 1.33
C SER A 25 15.92 44.57 1.04
N TYR A 26 14.77 44.98 1.59
CA TYR A 26 13.49 44.30 1.35
C TYR A 26 13.14 44.21 -0.15
N GLN A 27 13.43 45.26 -0.91
CA GLN A 27 13.21 45.29 -2.37
C GLN A 27 14.10 44.28 -3.11
N GLU A 28 15.38 44.19 -2.76
CA GLU A 28 16.29 43.20 -3.35
C GLU A 28 15.89 41.78 -2.95
N ALA A 29 15.46 41.55 -1.71
CA ALA A 29 15.00 40.24 -1.25
C ALA A 29 13.73 39.80 -2.02
N ARG A 30 12.78 40.70 -2.27
CA ARG A 30 11.61 40.45 -3.12
C ARG A 30 12.05 40.07 -4.54
N GLN A 31 12.98 40.83 -5.12
CA GLN A 31 13.48 40.56 -6.47
C GLN A 31 14.17 39.19 -6.58
N VAL A 32 14.89 38.74 -5.54
CA VAL A 32 15.51 37.40 -5.54
C VAL A 32 14.46 36.30 -5.72
N LEU A 33 13.31 36.40 -5.03
CA LEU A 33 12.26 35.39 -5.15
C LEU A 33 11.49 35.52 -6.48
N GLU A 34 11.27 36.73 -6.98
CA GLU A 34 10.70 36.97 -8.31
C GLU A 34 11.60 36.38 -9.43
N ASP A 35 12.91 36.62 -9.37
CA ASP A 35 13.86 36.12 -10.37
C ASP A 35 14.00 34.60 -10.34
N LEU A 36 13.85 34.00 -9.16
CA LEU A 36 13.87 32.55 -8.97
C LEU A 36 12.64 31.87 -9.58
N GLN A 37 11.54 32.61 -9.70
CA GLN A 37 10.27 32.14 -10.24
C GLN A 37 10.21 32.44 -11.74
N SER A 38 10.61 31.47 -12.58
CA SER A 38 10.47 31.58 -14.04
C SER A 38 9.06 31.22 -14.52
N PHE A 39 8.04 31.78 -13.86
CA PHE A 39 6.65 31.45 -14.14
C PHE A 39 6.15 32.16 -15.40
N LYS A 40 5.58 31.39 -16.33
CA LYS A 40 4.83 31.91 -17.47
C LYS A 40 3.39 31.44 -17.33
N ALA A 41 2.48 32.39 -17.11
CA ALA A 41 1.05 32.13 -17.01
C ALA A 41 0.58 31.23 -18.16
N SER A 42 -0.14 30.18 -17.80
CA SER A 42 -0.57 29.17 -18.75
C SER A 42 -1.93 29.55 -19.36
N PRO A 43 -2.17 29.30 -20.66
CA PRO A 43 -3.43 29.69 -21.31
C PRO A 43 -4.66 28.89 -20.81
N ASP A 44 -4.45 27.81 -20.06
CA ASP A 44 -5.50 26.97 -19.46
C ASP A 44 -6.07 27.55 -18.15
N VAL A 45 -5.43 28.57 -17.57
CA VAL A 45 -5.91 29.27 -16.38
C VAL A 45 -6.08 30.76 -16.69
N LYS A 46 -7.32 31.26 -16.53
CA LYS A 46 -7.62 32.67 -16.64
C LYS A 46 -7.35 33.36 -15.29
N GLN A 47 -6.62 34.46 -15.34
CA GLN A 47 -6.36 35.33 -14.19
C GLN A 47 -7.17 36.62 -14.33
N GLU A 48 -7.89 36.98 -13.29
CA GLU A 48 -8.69 38.21 -13.23
C GLU A 48 -8.28 39.02 -12.00
N ALA A 49 -7.83 40.26 -12.22
CA ALA A 49 -7.49 41.17 -11.13
C ALA A 49 -8.72 41.98 -10.72
N VAL A 50 -9.00 41.99 -9.42
CA VAL A 50 -10.05 42.80 -8.81
C VAL A 50 -9.48 43.60 -7.65
N GLU A 51 -10.02 44.78 -7.44
CA GLU A 51 -9.67 45.64 -6.30
C GLU A 51 -10.79 45.52 -5.26
N VAL A 52 -10.44 45.13 -4.03
CA VAL A 52 -11.40 44.95 -2.94
C VAL A 52 -11.12 45.99 -1.87
N GLU A 53 -12.11 46.85 -1.61
CA GLU A 53 -12.07 47.84 -0.54
C GLU A 53 -12.19 47.16 0.83
N VAL A 54 -11.14 47.27 1.65
CA VAL A 54 -11.12 46.77 3.03
C VAL A 54 -10.69 47.92 3.94
N ASN A 55 -11.57 48.35 4.85
CA ASN A 55 -11.32 49.43 5.80
C ASN A 55 -10.84 50.75 5.16
N GLY A 56 -11.26 51.04 3.93
CA GLY A 56 -10.86 52.24 3.17
C GLY A 56 -9.54 52.13 2.44
N GLU A 57 -8.95 50.92 2.38
CA GLU A 57 -7.78 50.61 1.55
C GLU A 57 -8.16 49.61 0.45
N SER A 58 -7.62 49.82 -0.75
CA SER A 58 -7.79 48.89 -1.87
C SER A 58 -6.81 47.74 -1.77
N VAL A 59 -7.31 46.52 -1.64
CA VAL A 59 -6.52 45.28 -1.63
C VAL A 59 -6.68 44.60 -2.99
N LYS A 60 -5.57 44.58 -3.75
CA LYS A 60 -5.51 43.86 -5.02
C LYS A 60 -5.70 42.37 -4.77
N THR A 61 -6.62 41.75 -5.48
CA THR A 61 -6.93 40.32 -5.38
C THR A 61 -6.97 39.72 -6.77
N ILE A 62 -6.35 38.55 -6.93
CA ILE A 62 -6.37 37.82 -8.21
C ILE A 62 -7.26 36.59 -8.07
N ILE A 63 -8.17 36.41 -9.02
CA ILE A 63 -8.98 35.20 -9.16
C ILE A 63 -8.36 34.36 -10.28
N PHE A 64 -7.90 33.17 -9.94
CA PHE A 64 -7.43 32.17 -10.89
C PHE A 64 -8.55 31.16 -11.13
N ARG A 65 -8.91 30.92 -12.39
CA ARG A 65 -9.99 29.98 -12.75
C ARG A 65 -9.66 29.17 -14.01
N PRO A 66 -10.19 27.95 -14.19
CA PRO A 66 -10.03 27.22 -15.44
C PRO A 66 -10.53 28.06 -16.62
N ALA A 67 -9.78 28.12 -17.72
CA ALA A 67 -10.10 28.99 -18.85
C ALA A 67 -11.39 28.59 -19.57
N ASP A 68 -11.76 27.32 -19.51
CA ASP A 68 -12.94 26.71 -20.11
C ASP A 68 -14.12 26.56 -19.13
N ALA A 69 -13.97 27.02 -17.89
CA ALA A 69 -15.01 26.94 -16.87
C ALA A 69 -16.34 27.55 -17.33
N GLN A 70 -17.44 26.82 -17.10
CA GLN A 70 -18.81 27.28 -17.29
C GLN A 70 -19.55 27.17 -15.94
N GLY A 71 -20.35 28.18 -15.61
CA GLY A 71 -21.15 28.18 -14.38
C GLY A 71 -20.37 28.59 -13.12
N VAL A 72 -20.96 28.29 -11.97
CA VAL A 72 -20.43 28.66 -10.65
C VAL A 72 -19.31 27.70 -10.24
N LEU A 73 -18.17 28.24 -9.80
CA LEU A 73 -17.00 27.46 -9.41
C LEU A 73 -16.85 27.34 -7.90
N LYS A 74 -16.43 26.16 -7.44
CA LYS A 74 -15.93 25.97 -6.07
C LYS A 74 -14.82 26.99 -5.75
N THR A 75 -14.71 27.41 -4.50
CA THR A 75 -13.76 28.45 -4.10
C THR A 75 -12.71 27.92 -3.13
N ILE A 76 -11.44 28.11 -3.47
CA ILE A 76 -10.30 28.00 -2.55
C ILE A 76 -9.78 29.40 -2.30
N PHE A 77 -9.71 29.81 -1.04
CA PHE A 77 -9.07 31.05 -0.64
C PHE A 77 -7.63 30.76 -0.23
N TYR A 78 -6.67 31.31 -0.96
CA TYR A 78 -5.25 30.99 -0.81
C TYR A 78 -4.49 32.20 -0.28
N THR A 79 -3.97 32.12 0.95
CA THR A 79 -3.10 33.15 1.52
C THR A 79 -1.63 32.78 1.33
N HIS A 80 -0.85 33.70 0.77
CA HIS A 80 0.49 33.41 0.29
C HIS A 80 1.59 33.49 1.34
N GLY A 81 2.66 32.71 1.13
CA GLY A 81 3.87 32.73 1.94
C GLY A 81 4.82 33.89 1.63
N GLY A 82 6.09 33.71 1.99
CA GLY A 82 7.15 34.71 1.77
C GLY A 82 7.55 35.52 3.00
N GLY A 83 7.29 35.05 4.22
CA GLY A 83 7.81 35.71 5.44
C GLY A 83 7.19 37.07 5.74
N TRP A 84 5.96 37.34 5.28
CA TRP A 84 5.22 38.61 5.32
C TRP A 84 5.85 39.73 4.50
N ILE A 85 7.10 39.58 4.06
CA ILE A 85 7.89 40.56 3.32
C ILE A 85 7.84 40.28 1.81
N LEU A 86 7.89 39.00 1.43
CA LEU A 86 8.00 38.51 0.07
C LEU A 86 6.66 37.93 -0.41
N GLY A 87 6.66 37.45 -1.65
CA GLY A 87 5.50 36.85 -2.27
C GLY A 87 4.72 37.85 -3.11
N SER A 88 4.14 37.35 -4.19
CA SER A 88 3.29 38.09 -5.11
C SER A 88 2.41 37.08 -5.86
N PRO A 89 1.38 37.55 -6.60
CA PRO A 89 0.63 36.68 -7.50
C PRO A 89 1.50 36.01 -8.56
N THR A 90 2.62 36.63 -8.96
CA THR A 90 3.57 36.04 -9.91
C THR A 90 4.35 34.90 -9.26
N VAL A 91 4.90 35.13 -8.06
CA VAL A 91 5.72 34.15 -7.32
C VAL A 91 4.93 32.88 -7.01
N HIS A 92 3.66 33.00 -6.66
CA HIS A 92 2.80 31.86 -6.29
C HIS A 92 1.96 31.35 -7.46
N GLY A 93 2.01 32.01 -8.62
CA GLY A 93 1.10 31.76 -9.72
C GLY A 93 1.12 30.30 -10.17
N SER A 94 2.30 29.68 -10.19
CA SER A 94 2.45 28.31 -10.65
C SER A 94 1.86 27.26 -9.71
N LEU A 95 2.05 27.42 -8.40
CA LEU A 95 1.42 26.61 -7.35
C LEU A 95 -0.10 26.79 -7.36
N VAL A 96 -0.57 28.04 -7.47
CA VAL A 96 -2.00 28.34 -7.52
C VAL A 96 -2.65 27.76 -8.79
N GLU A 97 -1.99 27.85 -9.94
CA GLU A 97 -2.46 27.21 -11.17
C GLU A 97 -2.54 25.68 -11.03
N ASP A 98 -1.62 25.04 -10.28
CA ASP A 98 -1.74 23.60 -9.99
C ASP A 98 -2.99 23.28 -9.17
N PHE A 99 -3.31 24.08 -8.16
CA PHE A 99 -4.57 23.94 -7.42
C PHE A 99 -5.77 24.08 -8.36
N VAL A 100 -5.79 25.09 -9.23
CA VAL A 100 -6.86 25.27 -10.22
C VAL A 100 -7.00 24.05 -11.12
N ARG A 101 -5.89 23.54 -11.70
CA ARG A 101 -5.92 22.38 -12.60
C ARG A 101 -6.39 21.10 -11.94
N GLN A 102 -5.92 20.85 -10.72
CA GLN A 102 -6.16 19.58 -10.05
C GLN A 102 -7.53 19.52 -9.36
N THR A 103 -8.05 20.67 -8.94
CA THR A 103 -9.35 20.74 -8.25
C THR A 103 -10.50 21.15 -9.16
N GLY A 104 -10.21 21.86 -10.27
CA GLY A 104 -11.20 22.56 -11.08
C GLY A 104 -11.84 23.76 -10.38
N ALA A 105 -11.41 24.11 -9.16
CA ALA A 105 -11.92 25.23 -8.40
C ALA A 105 -11.30 26.55 -8.85
N ALA A 106 -11.99 27.65 -8.56
CA ALA A 106 -11.39 28.97 -8.58
C ALA A 106 -10.55 29.18 -7.33
N VAL A 107 -9.39 29.80 -7.48
CA VAL A 107 -8.53 30.21 -6.37
C VAL A 107 -8.55 31.72 -6.23
N VAL A 108 -8.99 32.22 -5.08
CA VAL A 108 -8.98 33.64 -4.72
C VAL A 108 -7.69 33.92 -3.94
N PHE A 109 -6.87 34.82 -4.49
CA PHE A 109 -5.54 35.15 -3.97
C PHE A 109 -5.49 36.62 -3.55
N PRO A 110 -5.68 36.96 -2.26
CA PRO A 110 -5.46 38.31 -1.76
C PRO A 110 -3.97 38.66 -1.77
N TYR A 111 -3.61 39.78 -2.38
CA TYR A 111 -2.27 40.36 -2.26
C TYR A 111 -2.28 41.43 -1.17
N TYR A 112 -2.13 40.97 0.08
CA TYR A 112 -2.06 41.85 1.25
C TYR A 112 -0.79 42.73 1.22
N THR A 113 -0.82 43.87 1.91
CA THR A 113 0.34 44.77 1.98
C THR A 113 1.51 44.11 2.71
N PRO A 114 2.68 43.91 2.07
CA PRO A 114 3.82 43.27 2.72
C PRO A 114 4.44 44.12 3.84
N ALA A 115 5.21 43.46 4.72
CA ALA A 115 6.09 44.12 5.67
C ALA A 115 7.39 44.60 4.99
N PRO A 116 8.00 45.71 5.47
CA PRO A 116 7.59 46.51 6.62
C PRO A 116 6.56 47.62 6.32
N GLU A 117 6.07 47.75 5.08
CA GLU A 117 5.13 48.80 4.68
C GLU A 117 3.81 48.74 5.45
N ALA A 118 3.35 47.52 5.75
CA ALA A 118 2.32 47.26 6.74
C ALA A 118 2.83 46.25 7.78
N GLN A 119 2.31 46.36 9.00
CA GLN A 119 2.71 45.52 10.13
C GLN A 119 1.47 44.92 10.80
N PHE A 120 1.66 43.96 11.69
CA PHE A 120 0.58 43.37 12.46
C PHE A 120 -0.38 44.42 13.05
N PRO A 121 -1.71 44.28 12.93
CA PRO A 121 -2.47 43.16 12.35
C PRO A 121 -2.95 43.39 10.90
N VAL A 122 -2.42 44.37 10.16
CA VAL A 122 -2.99 44.85 8.89
C VAL A 122 -3.20 43.73 7.87
N GLN A 123 -2.23 42.85 7.67
CA GLN A 123 -2.30 41.75 6.71
C GLN A 123 -3.45 40.77 7.01
N PHE A 124 -3.74 40.54 8.30
CA PHE A 124 -4.84 39.69 8.75
C PHE A 124 -6.19 40.34 8.48
N GLU A 125 -6.34 41.64 8.78
CA GLU A 125 -7.58 42.37 8.55
C GLU A 125 -7.86 42.55 7.04
N GLN A 126 -6.83 42.85 6.24
CA GLN A 126 -6.94 42.92 4.79
C GLN A 126 -7.39 41.57 4.21
N SER A 127 -6.71 40.48 4.57
CA SER A 127 -7.05 39.14 4.07
C SER A 127 -8.44 38.70 4.52
N TYR A 128 -8.84 39.00 5.76
CA TYR A 128 -10.19 38.71 6.26
C TYR A 128 -11.26 39.55 5.56
N GLY A 129 -10.99 40.83 5.31
CA GLY A 129 -11.90 41.70 4.58
C GLY A 129 -12.13 41.22 3.14
N VAL A 130 -11.07 40.76 2.46
CA VAL A 130 -11.19 40.14 1.14
C VAL A 130 -12.00 38.85 1.22
N LEU A 131 -11.70 37.97 2.18
CA LEU A 131 -12.47 36.75 2.41
C LEU A 131 -13.96 37.04 2.61
N HIS A 132 -14.28 38.02 3.48
CA HIS A 132 -15.65 38.45 3.75
C HIS A 132 -16.34 39.02 2.51
N HIS A 133 -15.64 39.84 1.72
CA HIS A 133 -16.16 40.39 0.47
C HIS A 133 -16.55 39.29 -0.51
N PHE A 134 -15.67 38.32 -0.73
CA PHE A 134 -15.97 37.20 -1.62
C PHE A 134 -17.08 36.31 -1.09
N VAL A 135 -17.10 36.02 0.21
CA VAL A 135 -18.18 35.23 0.81
C VAL A 135 -19.55 35.90 0.60
N THR A 136 -19.63 37.21 0.76
CA THR A 136 -20.88 37.97 0.65
C THR A 136 -21.27 38.32 -0.79
N ASN A 137 -20.32 38.35 -1.73
CA ASN A 137 -20.55 38.73 -3.13
C ASN A 137 -20.20 37.63 -4.15
N GLY A 138 -20.10 36.37 -3.73
CA GLY A 138 -19.60 35.25 -4.55
C GLY A 138 -20.33 35.08 -5.88
N SER A 139 -21.66 35.27 -5.90
CA SER A 139 -22.49 35.19 -7.11
C SER A 139 -22.07 36.19 -8.20
N HIS A 140 -21.60 37.39 -7.83
CA HIS A 140 -21.09 38.38 -8.78
C HIS A 140 -19.86 37.86 -9.54
N TYR A 141 -19.07 37.00 -8.91
CA TYR A 141 -17.83 36.45 -9.46
C TYR A 141 -18.00 35.05 -10.08
N GLN A 142 -19.22 34.49 -10.04
CA GLN A 142 -19.52 33.08 -10.36
C GLN A 142 -18.75 32.12 -9.46
N LEU A 143 -18.72 32.42 -8.16
CA LEU A 143 -18.03 31.65 -7.14
C LEU A 143 -19.02 31.10 -6.11
N GLU A 144 -18.92 29.80 -5.83
CA GLU A 144 -19.63 29.14 -4.75
C GLU A 144 -18.92 29.46 -3.44
N THR A 145 -19.65 30.12 -2.53
CA THR A 145 -19.11 30.62 -1.27
C THR A 145 -19.89 30.18 -0.04
N SER A 146 -20.92 29.34 -0.21
CA SER A 146 -21.63 28.66 0.89
C SER A 146 -20.69 27.72 1.67
N LYS A 147 -19.75 27.09 0.95
CA LYS A 147 -18.66 26.28 1.48
C LYS A 147 -17.37 26.54 0.70
N ILE A 148 -16.28 26.86 1.41
CA ILE A 148 -14.99 27.21 0.82
C ILE A 148 -13.85 26.36 1.37
N GLY A 149 -12.78 26.22 0.59
CA GLY A 149 -11.49 25.76 1.08
C GLY A 149 -10.61 26.92 1.53
N LEU A 150 -9.85 26.77 2.61
CA LEU A 150 -8.76 27.70 2.97
C LEU A 150 -7.41 27.00 2.78
N ALA A 151 -6.48 27.67 2.14
CA ALA A 151 -5.13 27.16 1.87
C ALA A 151 -4.08 28.24 2.19
N GLY A 152 -2.87 27.82 2.55
CA GLY A 152 -1.73 28.72 2.56
C GLY A 152 -0.41 28.02 2.85
N ASP A 153 0.68 28.64 2.39
CA ASP A 153 2.04 28.15 2.58
C ASP A 153 2.86 29.03 3.53
N SER A 154 3.71 28.43 4.35
CA SER A 154 4.58 29.14 5.28
C SER A 154 3.78 30.12 6.17
N VAL A 155 4.11 31.41 6.13
CA VAL A 155 3.34 32.49 6.77
C VAL A 155 1.94 32.68 6.19
N GLY A 156 1.71 32.32 4.93
CA GLY A 156 0.39 32.21 4.35
C GLY A 156 -0.46 31.14 5.04
N GLY A 157 0.17 30.06 5.50
CA GLY A 157 -0.46 29.09 6.40
C GLY A 157 -0.83 29.71 7.75
N ASN A 158 0.00 30.59 8.30
CA ASN A 158 -0.33 31.36 9.51
C ASN A 158 -1.56 32.25 9.30
N LEU A 159 -1.63 32.95 8.16
CA LEU A 159 -2.81 33.72 7.78
C LEU A 159 -4.05 32.83 7.63
N ALA A 160 -3.96 31.67 6.97
CA ALA A 160 -5.10 30.76 6.81
C ALA A 160 -5.65 30.27 8.18
N ILE A 161 -4.77 29.97 9.14
CA ILE A 161 -5.13 29.65 10.52
C ILE A 161 -5.84 30.84 11.18
N ALA A 162 -5.30 32.05 11.06
CA ALA A 162 -5.90 33.25 11.61
C ALA A 162 -7.25 33.58 10.97
N LEU A 163 -7.40 33.43 9.65
CA LEU A 163 -8.68 33.58 8.95
C LEU A 163 -9.72 32.60 9.45
N THR A 164 -9.32 31.37 9.77
CA THR A 164 -10.22 30.38 10.39
C THR A 164 -10.69 30.85 11.78
N GLN A 165 -9.78 31.36 12.62
CA GLN A 165 -10.14 31.93 13.93
C GLN A 165 -11.08 33.13 13.80
N LEU A 166 -10.80 34.02 12.84
CA LEU A 166 -11.61 35.21 12.58
C LEU A 166 -12.98 34.84 12.01
N ALA A 167 -13.07 33.85 11.12
CA ALA A 167 -14.32 33.35 10.59
C ALA A 167 -15.22 32.78 11.69
N ILE A 168 -14.66 32.01 12.62
CA ILE A 168 -15.38 31.47 13.78
C ILE A 168 -15.81 32.60 14.73
N SER A 169 -14.88 33.49 15.11
CA SER A 169 -15.16 34.52 16.12
C SER A 169 -16.07 35.65 15.62
N ARG A 170 -16.04 35.94 14.32
CA ARG A 170 -16.85 36.99 13.68
C ARG A 170 -18.09 36.45 12.97
N ASN A 171 -18.38 35.14 13.09
CA ASN A 171 -19.52 34.46 12.48
C ASN A 171 -19.64 34.71 10.97
N LEU A 172 -18.55 34.47 10.23
CA LEU A 172 -18.55 34.58 8.77
C LEU A 172 -19.60 33.62 8.19
N PRO A 173 -20.50 34.07 7.27
CA PRO A 173 -21.63 33.28 6.79
C PRO A 173 -21.21 32.28 5.70
N THR A 174 -20.23 31.43 6.01
CA THR A 174 -19.73 30.36 5.14
C THR A 174 -19.24 29.18 5.96
N LYS A 175 -19.29 27.98 5.40
CA LYS A 175 -18.63 26.81 5.98
C LYS A 175 -17.21 26.68 5.42
N ILE A 176 -16.21 26.65 6.27
CA ILE A 176 -14.86 26.24 5.84
C ILE A 176 -14.84 24.71 5.77
N GLY A 177 -14.70 24.17 4.55
CA GLY A 177 -14.73 22.73 4.30
C GLY A 177 -13.40 22.03 4.64
N GLN A 178 -12.28 22.60 4.21
CA GLN A 178 -10.92 22.14 4.51
C GLN A 178 -10.05 23.33 4.89
N LEU A 179 -9.09 23.08 5.77
CA LEU A 179 -7.87 23.87 5.90
C LEU A 179 -6.65 23.05 5.43
N VAL A 180 -5.95 23.50 4.38
CA VAL A 180 -4.66 22.89 3.97
C VAL A 180 -3.52 23.85 4.26
N LEU A 181 -2.54 23.36 5.01
CA LEU A 181 -1.39 24.12 5.46
C LEU A 181 -0.10 23.50 4.90
N LEU A 182 0.63 24.27 4.11
CA LEU A 182 1.93 23.87 3.56
C LEU A 182 3.01 24.51 4.46
N TYR A 183 3.68 23.69 5.27
CA TYR A 183 4.76 24.04 6.20
C TYR A 183 4.49 25.35 6.97
N PRO A 184 3.38 25.43 7.73
CA PRO A 184 2.89 26.69 8.28
C PRO A 184 3.78 27.23 9.40
N VAL A 185 3.82 28.57 9.52
CA VAL A 185 4.24 29.22 10.77
C VAL A 185 3.07 29.22 11.76
N THR A 186 3.33 28.79 13.00
CA THR A 186 2.31 28.60 14.04
C THR A 186 2.69 29.25 15.38
N ASP A 187 3.95 29.67 15.55
CA ASP A 187 4.45 30.38 16.71
C ASP A 187 5.53 31.39 16.31
N THR A 188 5.26 32.68 16.52
CA THR A 188 6.22 33.78 16.34
C THR A 188 6.83 34.24 17.67
N ASN A 189 6.35 33.70 18.80
CA ASN A 189 6.78 34.06 20.14
C ASN A 189 7.86 33.10 20.67
N SER A 190 7.78 31.81 20.34
CA SER A 190 8.69 30.78 20.84
C SER A 190 9.24 29.90 19.72
N LYS A 191 10.50 29.47 19.87
CA LYS A 191 11.20 28.62 18.89
C LYS A 191 11.16 27.17 19.35
N SER A 192 10.75 26.27 18.45
CA SER A 192 10.79 24.83 18.67
C SER A 192 12.22 24.27 18.58
N GLU A 193 12.44 23.02 18.99
CA GLU A 193 13.78 22.39 18.95
C GLU A 193 14.35 22.26 17.52
N THR A 194 13.47 22.24 16.51
CA THR A 194 13.88 22.18 15.09
C THR A 194 14.57 23.46 14.63
N TYR A 195 14.31 24.62 15.25
CA TYR A 195 15.10 25.83 15.00
C TYR A 195 16.58 25.66 15.36
N LYS A 196 16.91 24.92 16.43
CA LYS A 196 18.30 24.62 16.78
C LYS A 196 18.92 23.62 15.81
N THR A 197 18.13 22.64 15.37
CA THR A 197 18.60 21.61 14.42
C THR A 197 18.87 22.21 13.02
N PHE A 198 18.02 23.14 12.59
CA PHE A 198 18.08 23.81 11.29
C PHE A 198 18.44 25.30 11.42
N GLN A 199 19.27 25.64 12.41
CA GLN A 199 19.70 27.02 12.66
C GLN A 199 20.31 27.65 11.39
N ASP A 200 21.21 26.90 10.75
CA ASP A 200 21.83 27.20 9.46
C ASP A 200 21.18 26.35 8.33
N GLY A 201 19.84 26.25 8.34
CA GLY A 201 19.08 25.43 7.39
C GLY A 201 19.41 25.75 5.91
N PRO A 202 19.27 24.75 5.01
CA PRO A 202 19.76 24.84 3.63
C PRO A 202 19.07 25.89 2.75
N TYR A 203 17.88 26.36 3.13
CA TYR A 203 17.13 27.39 2.41
C TYR A 203 16.56 28.44 3.37
N LEU A 204 15.83 27.97 4.39
CA LEU A 204 15.34 28.81 5.48
C LEU A 204 16.21 28.63 6.73
N ALA A 205 16.86 29.71 7.14
CA ALA A 205 17.67 29.76 8.36
C ALA A 205 16.92 30.50 9.49
N GLU A 206 17.29 30.21 10.74
CA GLU A 206 16.71 30.86 11.92
C GLU A 206 16.81 32.39 11.83
N LYS A 207 17.96 32.92 11.40
CA LYS A 207 18.17 34.37 11.24
C LYS A 207 17.25 35.01 10.21
N THR A 208 16.91 34.28 9.15
CA THR A 208 15.96 34.76 8.13
C THR A 208 14.56 34.89 8.73
N MET A 209 14.13 33.91 9.53
CA MET A 209 12.87 33.98 10.25
C MET A 209 12.85 35.11 11.28
N ASP A 210 13.93 35.31 12.04
CA ASP A 210 14.01 36.41 13.00
C ASP A 210 13.89 37.78 12.31
N TRP A 211 14.52 37.94 11.14
CA TRP A 211 14.40 39.14 10.32
C TRP A 211 12.97 39.36 9.82
N MET A 212 12.31 38.32 9.32
CA MET A 212 10.91 38.35 8.88
C MET A 212 9.96 38.72 10.03
N ILE A 213 10.10 38.07 11.19
CA ILE A 213 9.28 38.31 12.38
C ILE A 213 9.50 39.75 12.89
N ASN A 214 10.73 40.26 12.91
CA ASN A 214 11.01 41.63 13.38
C ASN A 214 10.40 42.70 12.45
N ALA A 215 10.38 42.47 11.14
CA ALA A 215 9.76 43.40 10.20
C ALA A 215 8.24 43.44 10.34
N PHE A 216 7.62 42.28 10.55
CA PHE A 216 6.17 42.09 10.66
C PHE A 216 5.60 42.45 12.04
N LEU A 217 6.30 42.06 13.12
CA LEU A 217 5.95 42.21 14.54
C LEU A 217 7.07 42.97 15.27
N PRO A 218 7.24 44.29 15.01
CA PRO A 218 8.27 45.11 15.67
C PRO A 218 8.00 45.27 17.17
N ASN A 219 6.73 45.19 17.59
CA ASN A 219 6.33 45.17 18.99
C ASN A 219 6.24 43.72 19.46
N GLU A 220 7.18 43.31 20.32
CA GLU A 220 7.28 41.93 20.80
C GLU A 220 6.02 41.43 21.53
N SER A 221 5.25 42.32 22.15
CA SER A 221 4.01 41.93 22.84
C SER A 221 2.95 41.36 21.89
N ASP A 222 2.95 41.79 20.63
CA ASP A 222 2.00 41.32 19.61
C ASP A 222 2.28 39.87 19.18
N ARG A 223 3.50 39.36 19.41
CA ARG A 223 3.85 37.95 19.15
C ARG A 223 3.03 36.99 20.01
N ARG A 224 2.48 37.46 21.14
CA ARG A 224 1.60 36.69 22.03
C ARG A 224 0.12 36.73 21.60
N SER A 225 -0.19 37.33 20.46
CA SER A 225 -1.52 37.28 19.87
C SER A 225 -1.85 35.87 19.36
N ALA A 226 -3.10 35.44 19.55
CA ALA A 226 -3.62 34.20 19.00
C ALA A 226 -3.55 34.15 17.46
N LEU A 227 -3.57 35.31 16.78
CA LEU A 227 -3.45 35.39 15.33
C LEU A 227 -2.00 35.19 14.86
N ALA A 228 -1.03 35.73 15.60
CA ALA A 228 0.39 35.61 15.26
C ALA A 228 0.98 34.26 15.70
N SER A 229 0.61 33.78 16.88
CA SER A 229 1.15 32.56 17.49
C SER A 229 0.04 31.62 17.98
N PRO A 230 -0.77 31.07 17.05
CA PRO A 230 -1.90 30.22 17.39
C PRO A 230 -1.51 28.98 18.23
N LEU A 231 -0.31 28.42 18.03
CA LEU A 231 0.17 27.26 18.79
C LEU A 231 0.20 27.51 20.30
N GLY A 232 0.64 28.70 20.73
CA GLY A 232 0.78 29.04 22.15
C GLY A 232 -0.40 29.82 22.73
N PHE A 233 -1.13 30.59 21.90
CA PHE A 233 -2.04 31.63 22.40
C PHE A 233 -3.48 31.56 21.88
N ALA A 234 -3.78 30.73 20.87
CA ALA A 234 -5.18 30.50 20.49
C ALA A 234 -5.94 29.76 21.60
N GLN A 235 -7.22 30.05 21.76
CA GLN A 235 -8.06 29.40 22.76
C GLN A 235 -8.52 28.02 22.26
N ASP A 236 -8.50 27.01 23.13
CA ASP A 236 -8.84 25.63 22.78
C ASP A 236 -10.29 25.48 22.28
N ASP A 237 -11.23 26.29 22.78
CA ASP A 237 -12.63 26.28 22.36
C ASP A 237 -12.84 26.82 20.94
N VAL A 238 -11.96 27.71 20.48
CA VAL A 238 -11.89 28.17 19.09
C VAL A 238 -11.22 27.10 18.23
N LEU A 239 -10.09 26.54 18.68
CA LEU A 239 -9.36 25.51 17.94
C LEU A 239 -10.17 24.21 17.76
N ALA A 240 -10.96 23.80 18.75
CA ALA A 240 -11.84 22.64 18.67
C ALA A 240 -12.94 22.76 17.60
N LYS A 241 -13.20 23.99 17.11
CA LYS A 241 -14.17 24.29 16.05
C LYS A 241 -13.52 24.42 14.66
N PHE A 242 -12.22 24.15 14.55
CA PHE A 242 -11.54 24.19 13.26
C PHE A 242 -12.12 23.16 12.28
N PRO A 243 -12.06 23.45 10.97
CA PRO A 243 -12.45 22.50 9.95
C PRO A 243 -11.46 21.33 9.89
N PRO A 244 -11.80 20.23 9.18
CA PRO A 244 -10.83 19.22 8.83
C PRO A 244 -9.55 19.85 8.25
N THR A 245 -8.41 19.50 8.84
CA THR A 245 -7.14 20.17 8.61
C THR A 245 -6.09 19.19 8.10
N THR A 246 -5.34 19.56 7.06
CA THR A 246 -4.19 18.75 6.59
C THR A 246 -2.95 19.62 6.57
N ILE A 247 -1.93 19.18 7.28
CA ILE A 247 -0.66 19.87 7.44
C ILE A 247 0.43 19.07 6.73
N PHE A 248 1.08 19.68 5.74
CA PHE A 248 2.23 19.12 5.04
C PHE A 248 3.50 19.83 5.52
N LEU A 249 4.41 19.12 6.16
CA LEU A 249 5.67 19.66 6.67
C LEU A 249 6.82 19.30 5.74
N SER A 250 7.84 20.16 5.69
CA SER A 250 9.09 19.89 4.96
C SER A 250 10.01 18.93 5.73
N GLY A 251 11.00 18.34 5.03
CA GLY A 251 11.93 17.39 5.62
C GLY A 251 13.11 18.05 6.33
N ALA A 252 13.53 19.22 5.82
CA ALA A 252 14.68 19.99 6.26
C ALA A 252 14.34 21.47 6.48
N ASP A 253 13.73 21.77 7.64
CA ASP A 253 13.05 23.06 7.85
C ASP A 253 12.92 23.38 9.36
N PRO A 254 13.21 24.62 9.81
CA PRO A 254 13.05 25.02 11.21
C PRO A 254 11.60 24.93 11.71
N LEU A 255 10.58 25.03 10.84
CA LEU A 255 9.16 25.09 11.22
C LEU A 255 8.53 23.72 11.53
N ILE A 256 9.27 22.61 11.34
CA ILE A 256 8.73 21.25 11.52
C ILE A 256 8.14 21.07 12.93
N GLY A 257 8.89 21.45 13.96
CA GLY A 257 8.51 21.20 15.35
C GLY A 257 7.25 21.96 15.77
N GLU A 258 7.08 23.19 15.31
CA GLU A 258 5.89 23.99 15.62
C GLU A 258 4.66 23.52 14.83
N GLY A 259 4.83 23.18 13.53
CA GLY A 259 3.75 22.65 12.70
C GLY A 259 3.25 21.28 13.20
N GLU A 260 4.16 20.38 13.62
CA GLU A 260 3.78 19.12 14.28
C GLU A 260 3.03 19.37 15.58
N ALA A 261 3.51 20.29 16.41
CA ALA A 261 2.88 20.60 17.69
C ALA A 261 1.48 21.17 17.50
N PHE A 262 1.29 22.06 16.52
CA PHE A 262 -0.03 22.62 16.21
C PHE A 262 -1.00 21.55 15.69
N GLY A 263 -0.56 20.71 14.75
CA GLY A 263 -1.37 19.60 14.27
C GLY A 263 -1.77 18.63 15.39
N ARG A 264 -0.83 18.28 16.28
CA ARG A 264 -1.12 17.42 17.45
C ARG A 264 -2.10 18.07 18.40
N ARG A 265 -2.01 19.40 18.61
CA ARG A 265 -2.97 20.15 19.42
C ARG A 265 -4.39 20.08 18.83
N LEU A 266 -4.54 20.24 17.52
CA LEU A 266 -5.84 20.06 16.84
C LEU A 266 -6.38 18.63 16.98
N GLN A 267 -5.53 17.61 16.78
CA GLN A 267 -5.91 16.20 16.99
C GLN A 267 -6.39 15.93 18.42
N GLN A 268 -5.70 16.48 19.43
CA GLN A 268 -6.08 16.33 20.84
C GLN A 268 -7.41 17.01 21.18
N LEU A 269 -7.76 18.07 20.46
CA LEU A 269 -9.04 18.78 20.59
C LEU A 269 -10.18 18.15 19.76
N GLY A 270 -9.92 17.03 19.08
CA GLY A 270 -10.94 16.26 18.34
C GLY A 270 -11.18 16.73 16.91
N VAL A 271 -10.33 17.62 16.37
CA VAL A 271 -10.42 18.06 14.97
C VAL A 271 -9.83 16.98 14.06
N ASP A 272 -10.54 16.62 12.97
CA ASP A 272 -10.04 15.70 11.95
C ASP A 272 -8.79 16.29 11.27
N THR A 273 -7.61 15.88 11.75
CA THR A 273 -6.35 16.51 11.40
C THR A 273 -5.32 15.49 10.96
N ALA A 274 -4.77 15.68 9.75
CA ALA A 274 -3.66 14.90 9.22
C ALA A 274 -2.36 15.72 9.27
N ILE A 275 -1.26 15.08 9.65
CA ILE A 275 0.08 15.67 9.68
C ILE A 275 0.99 14.77 8.84
N LEU A 276 1.55 15.30 7.76
CA LEU A 276 2.39 14.56 6.84
C LEU A 276 3.73 15.28 6.71
N ARG A 277 4.83 14.56 6.89
CA ARG A 277 6.18 15.09 6.66
C ARG A 277 6.71 14.60 5.33
N ALA A 278 7.05 15.54 4.46
CA ALA A 278 7.69 15.29 3.18
C ALA A 278 9.20 15.16 3.39
N GLU A 279 9.75 13.96 3.21
CA GLU A 279 11.18 13.72 3.39
C GLU A 279 12.01 14.20 2.18
N GLY A 280 13.26 14.60 2.45
CA GLY A 280 14.22 14.98 1.40
C GLY A 280 14.01 16.35 0.75
N VAL A 281 13.06 17.16 1.24
CA VAL A 281 12.73 18.48 0.68
C VAL A 281 12.98 19.62 1.66
N ILE A 282 13.32 20.80 1.13
CA ILE A 282 13.54 22.06 1.87
C ILE A 282 12.24 22.83 2.10
N HIS A 283 12.30 23.94 2.85
CA HIS A 283 11.20 24.92 2.90
C HIS A 283 10.86 25.45 1.48
N ASP A 284 9.58 25.80 1.24
CA ASP A 284 9.03 26.25 -0.05
C ASP A 284 9.05 25.21 -1.20
N TYR A 285 9.17 23.91 -0.88
CA TYR A 285 9.38 22.87 -1.89
C TYR A 285 8.27 22.71 -2.95
N VAL A 286 7.01 23.06 -2.63
CA VAL A 286 5.92 23.04 -3.62
C VAL A 286 5.82 24.33 -4.43
N LEU A 287 6.41 25.41 -3.93
CA LEU A 287 6.39 26.75 -4.53
C LEU A 287 7.55 26.95 -5.52
N LEU A 288 8.76 26.48 -5.18
CA LEU A 288 9.96 26.81 -5.95
C LEU A 288 10.03 26.06 -7.29
N GLU A 289 9.95 26.79 -8.40
CA GLU A 289 10.04 26.23 -9.77
C GLU A 289 11.15 25.20 -10.01
N PRO A 290 12.40 25.42 -9.54
CA PRO A 290 13.48 24.47 -9.79
C PRO A 290 13.28 23.08 -9.17
N ILE A 291 12.43 22.96 -8.14
CA ILE A 291 12.29 21.73 -7.35
C ILE A 291 10.86 21.21 -7.26
N ARG A 292 9.83 22.02 -7.52
CA ARG A 292 8.40 21.65 -7.40
C ARG A 292 7.96 20.51 -8.32
N ASN A 293 8.70 20.25 -9.39
CA ASN A 293 8.43 19.14 -10.32
C ASN A 293 9.09 17.81 -9.90
N SER A 294 9.85 17.79 -8.79
CA SER A 294 10.36 16.54 -8.22
C SER A 294 9.25 15.67 -7.64
N ALA A 295 9.54 14.40 -7.34
CA ALA A 295 8.52 13.42 -6.99
C ALA A 295 7.73 13.79 -5.72
N THR A 296 8.43 14.22 -4.66
CA THR A 296 7.81 14.54 -3.36
C THR A 296 6.91 15.78 -3.44
N PRO A 297 7.36 16.93 -3.97
CA PRO A 297 6.50 18.11 -4.12
C PRO A 297 5.28 17.85 -5.00
N ARG A 298 5.44 17.15 -6.14
CA ARG A 298 4.29 16.77 -6.99
C ARG A 298 3.26 15.95 -6.23
N ALA A 299 3.70 14.91 -5.50
CA ALA A 299 2.80 14.08 -4.71
C ALA A 299 2.10 14.88 -3.59
N VAL A 300 2.82 15.81 -2.95
CA VAL A 300 2.21 16.69 -1.93
C VAL A 300 1.17 17.61 -2.55
N THR A 301 1.46 18.25 -3.68
CA THR A 301 0.49 19.12 -4.36
C THR A 301 -0.75 18.33 -4.81
N GLU A 302 -0.55 17.13 -5.36
CA GLU A 302 -1.64 16.18 -5.71
C GLU A 302 -2.49 15.83 -4.48
N LEU A 303 -1.86 15.47 -3.35
CA LEU A 303 -2.57 15.16 -2.11
C LEU A 303 -3.29 16.38 -1.52
N ALA A 304 -2.67 17.56 -1.58
CA ALA A 304 -3.23 18.81 -1.10
C ALA A 304 -4.48 19.20 -1.90
N ALA A 305 -4.41 19.12 -3.23
CA ALA A 305 -5.53 19.38 -4.12
C ALA A 305 -6.68 18.37 -3.89
N LEU A 306 -6.36 17.09 -3.70
CA LEU A 306 -7.36 16.05 -3.39
C LEU A 306 -8.16 16.33 -2.11
N LYS A 307 -7.61 17.11 -1.15
CA LYS A 307 -8.38 17.52 0.04
C LYS A 307 -9.51 18.49 -0.27
N TYR A 308 -9.44 19.18 -1.41
CA TYR A 308 -10.49 20.05 -1.91
C TYR A 308 -11.39 19.35 -2.94
N ASP A 309 -11.13 18.10 -3.30
CA ASP A 309 -12.12 17.23 -3.95
C ASP A 309 -13.16 16.76 -2.92
N PHE A 310 -13.75 17.74 -2.23
CA PHE A 310 -14.99 17.52 -1.53
C PHE A 310 -16.01 17.05 -2.54
N GLU A 311 -16.51 15.84 -2.28
CA GLU A 311 -17.93 15.62 -2.30
C GLU A 311 -18.54 16.73 -1.45
N TYR A 312 -18.99 17.78 -2.13
CA TYR A 312 -20.24 18.37 -1.70
C TYR A 312 -21.16 17.14 -1.68
N GLU A 313 -21.69 16.77 -0.51
CA GLU A 313 -23.05 16.23 -0.54
C GLU A 313 -23.76 17.11 -1.53
N ASP A 314 -24.32 16.56 -2.60
CA ASP A 314 -24.99 17.36 -3.63
C ASP A 314 -25.89 18.36 -2.87
N ASP A 315 -25.36 19.56 -2.69
CA ASP A 315 -25.99 20.73 -2.13
C ASP A 315 -26.31 21.42 -3.42
N ASP A 316 -27.34 20.84 -4.03
CA ASP A 316 -28.05 21.40 -5.14
C ASP A 316 -28.27 22.85 -4.75
N GLU A 317 -27.58 23.79 -5.40
CA GLU A 317 -27.94 25.20 -5.46
C GLU A 317 -28.47 25.47 -6.87
N PRO A 318 -29.39 26.44 -7.01
CA PRO A 318 -30.28 26.55 -8.16
C PRO A 318 -29.54 26.81 -9.48
N GLU A 319 -29.23 25.74 -10.22
CA GLU A 319 -28.83 25.79 -11.63
C GLU A 319 -30.05 26.13 -12.48
N GLY A 320 -30.43 27.41 -12.52
CA GLY A 320 -31.26 28.04 -13.56
C GLY A 320 -32.45 27.21 -14.06
N GLY A 321 -33.09 26.44 -13.17
CA GLY A 321 -34.24 25.60 -13.47
C GLY A 321 -35.53 26.38 -13.28
N ASP A 322 -36.64 25.82 -13.77
CA ASP A 322 -37.96 26.36 -13.44
C ASP A 322 -38.09 26.43 -11.92
N VAL A 323 -38.43 27.61 -11.38
CA VAL A 323 -38.41 27.93 -9.94
C VAL A 323 -39.24 26.93 -9.12
N ASP A 324 -40.25 26.34 -9.76
CA ASP A 324 -41.12 25.33 -9.17
C ASP A 324 -40.43 23.95 -8.97
N ILE A 325 -39.47 23.58 -9.82
CA ILE A 325 -38.69 22.33 -9.73
C ILE A 325 -37.69 22.41 -8.57
N GLU A 326 -36.98 23.53 -8.48
CA GLU A 326 -35.97 23.77 -7.45
C GLU A 326 -36.60 23.82 -6.05
N ASN A 327 -37.68 24.59 -5.89
CA ASN A 327 -38.41 24.69 -4.63
C ASN A 327 -38.88 23.32 -4.13
N LYS A 328 -39.34 22.46 -5.04
CA LYS A 328 -39.79 21.10 -4.68
C LYS A 328 -38.64 20.22 -4.20
N TYR A 329 -37.50 20.29 -4.86
CA TYR A 329 -36.30 19.55 -4.48
C TYR A 329 -35.76 19.96 -3.09
N TYR A 330 -35.69 21.26 -2.77
CA TYR A 330 -35.26 21.72 -1.45
C TYR A 330 -36.24 21.36 -0.34
N ASN A 331 -37.54 21.41 -0.64
CA ASN A 331 -38.57 20.98 0.30
C ASN A 331 -38.37 19.50 0.66
N ALA A 332 -38.17 18.64 -0.34
CA ALA A 332 -37.84 17.22 -0.13
C ALA A 332 -36.61 17.03 0.75
N LYS A 333 -35.57 17.85 0.56
CA LYS A 333 -34.32 17.79 1.32
C LYS A 333 -34.48 18.18 2.79
N GLN A 334 -35.30 19.18 3.10
CA GLN A 334 -35.62 19.55 4.48
C GLN A 334 -36.39 18.44 5.19
N LEU A 335 -37.30 17.76 4.47
CA LEU A 335 -38.09 16.65 5.00
C LEU A 335 -37.29 15.37 5.24
N LYS A 336 -36.11 15.23 4.63
CA LYS A 336 -35.27 14.02 4.68
C LYS A 336 -34.97 13.50 6.09
N ALA A 337 -34.76 14.41 7.04
CA ALA A 337 -34.41 14.06 8.43
C ALA A 337 -35.64 13.76 9.30
N ASP A 338 -36.75 14.46 9.03
CA ASP A 338 -37.95 14.43 9.88
C ASP A 338 -39.00 13.44 9.37
N ASN A 339 -39.19 13.33 8.06
CA ASN A 339 -40.16 12.45 7.42
C ASN A 339 -39.61 11.86 6.09
N PRO A 340 -38.82 10.78 6.16
CA PRO A 340 -38.11 10.25 4.99
C PRO A 340 -39.04 9.64 3.93
N GLU A 341 -40.25 9.18 4.27
CA GLU A 341 -41.22 8.68 3.29
C GLU A 341 -41.81 9.81 2.43
N GLU A 342 -42.18 10.93 3.05
CA GLU A 342 -42.70 12.11 2.36
C GLU A 342 -41.60 12.79 1.53
N ALA A 343 -40.36 12.77 2.03
CA ALA A 343 -39.20 13.24 1.27
C ALA A 343 -38.98 12.43 -0.03
N ILE A 344 -39.20 11.10 -0.01
CA ILE A 344 -39.11 10.27 -1.21
C ILE A 344 -40.14 10.69 -2.25
N ASP A 345 -41.40 10.87 -1.85
CA ASP A 345 -42.48 11.27 -2.76
C ASP A 345 -42.20 12.64 -3.40
N GLU A 346 -41.68 13.60 -2.62
CA GLU A 346 -41.28 14.91 -3.12
C GLU A 346 -40.08 14.81 -4.08
N PHE A 347 -39.05 14.00 -3.78
CA PHE A 347 -37.91 13.77 -4.68
C PHE A 347 -38.32 13.08 -5.99
N LEU A 348 -39.23 12.11 -5.96
CA LEU A 348 -39.77 11.44 -7.14
C LEU A 348 -40.71 12.33 -7.95
N GLY A 349 -41.25 13.38 -7.31
CA GLY A 349 -42.05 14.40 -7.95
C GLY A 349 -41.26 15.44 -8.75
N VAL A 350 -39.92 15.44 -8.66
CA VAL A 350 -39.02 16.36 -9.39
C VAL A 350 -38.86 15.95 -10.87
N PRO A 351 -38.54 14.68 -11.22
CA PRO A 351 -38.50 14.21 -12.61
C PRO A 351 -39.76 14.49 -13.44
N ALA A 352 -40.94 14.47 -12.81
CA ALA A 352 -42.22 14.66 -13.50
C ALA A 352 -42.50 16.12 -13.87
N LEU A 353 -41.77 17.08 -13.28
CA LEU A 353 -41.88 18.50 -13.57
C LEU A 353 -40.90 18.98 -14.66
N GLU A 354 -39.91 18.16 -15.01
CA GLU A 354 -39.00 18.42 -16.11
C GLU A 354 -39.65 18.00 -17.45
N GLU A 355 -39.89 18.96 -18.36
CA GLU A 355 -40.42 18.67 -19.71
C GLU A 355 -39.45 17.83 -20.55
N GLU A 356 -38.15 18.10 -20.42
CA GLU A 356 -37.05 17.29 -20.93
C GLU A 356 -36.19 16.84 -19.76
N LYS A 357 -35.71 15.60 -19.79
CA LYS A 357 -34.82 15.07 -18.75
C LYS A 357 -33.67 16.06 -18.50
N GLY A 358 -33.50 16.49 -17.27
CA GLY A 358 -32.50 17.47 -16.85
C GLY A 358 -31.68 16.97 -15.67
N ASP A 359 -30.84 17.86 -15.13
CA ASP A 359 -29.98 17.55 -13.99
C ASP A 359 -30.79 17.43 -12.68
N TRP A 360 -31.93 18.13 -12.55
CA TRP A 360 -32.77 18.10 -11.35
C TRP A 360 -33.52 16.79 -11.20
N GLY A 361 -34.02 16.23 -12.31
CA GLY A 361 -34.60 14.88 -12.31
C GLY A 361 -33.58 13.81 -11.90
N PHE A 362 -32.33 13.94 -12.36
CA PHE A 362 -31.24 13.05 -11.97
C PHE A 362 -30.88 13.18 -10.49
N LYS A 363 -30.78 14.41 -9.97
CA LYS A 363 -30.52 14.71 -8.55
C LYS A 363 -31.64 14.17 -7.65
N GLY A 364 -32.90 14.39 -8.04
CA GLY A 364 -34.10 13.89 -7.34
C GLY A 364 -34.09 12.38 -7.19
N LEU A 365 -33.96 11.66 -8.31
CA LEU A 365 -33.88 10.20 -8.32
C LEU A 365 -32.71 9.67 -7.47
N LYS A 366 -31.55 10.33 -7.52
CA LYS A 366 -30.37 9.96 -6.73
C LYS A 366 -30.64 10.01 -5.22
N GLN A 367 -31.31 11.04 -4.72
CA GLN A 367 -31.63 11.14 -3.28
C GLN A 367 -32.76 10.18 -2.89
N ALA A 368 -33.78 10.03 -3.73
CA ALA A 368 -34.86 9.07 -3.49
C ALA A 368 -34.32 7.64 -3.33
N ILE A 369 -33.46 7.18 -4.25
CA ILE A 369 -32.87 5.84 -4.21
C ILE A 369 -32.06 5.60 -2.92
N LYS A 370 -31.29 6.61 -2.46
CA LYS A 370 -30.53 6.50 -1.21
C LYS A 370 -31.45 6.31 -0.01
N LEU A 371 -32.56 7.05 0.04
CA LEU A 371 -33.55 6.96 1.12
C LEU A 371 -34.34 5.66 1.06
N GLU A 372 -34.79 5.24 -0.12
CA GLU A 372 -35.50 3.97 -0.31
C GLU A 372 -34.61 2.79 0.10
N PHE A 373 -33.33 2.81 -0.25
CA PHE A 373 -32.38 1.79 0.17
C PHE A 373 -32.18 1.79 1.70
N ALA A 374 -32.06 2.96 2.33
CA ALA A 374 -31.91 3.10 3.77
C ALA A 374 -33.16 2.64 4.55
N LEU A 375 -34.36 2.83 3.99
CA LEU A 375 -35.63 2.39 4.57
C LEU A 375 -35.98 0.92 4.27
N GLY A 376 -35.15 0.21 3.49
CA GLY A 376 -35.39 -1.19 3.14
C GLY A 376 -36.41 -1.41 2.00
N ARG A 377 -36.76 -0.36 1.26
CA ARG A 377 -37.65 -0.40 0.08
C ARG A 377 -36.87 -0.76 -1.19
N TYR A 378 -36.30 -1.97 -1.20
CA TYR A 378 -35.36 -2.39 -2.23
C TYR A 378 -35.97 -2.48 -3.64
N ASP A 379 -37.19 -2.97 -3.77
CA ASP A 379 -37.87 -3.11 -5.07
C ASP A 379 -38.14 -1.74 -5.72
N ASP A 380 -38.51 -0.75 -4.92
CA ASP A 380 -38.71 0.63 -5.36
C ASP A 380 -37.38 1.28 -5.77
N ALA A 381 -36.33 1.08 -4.94
CA ALA A 381 -34.99 1.59 -5.23
C ALA A 381 -34.44 1.04 -6.57
N ILE A 382 -34.69 -0.25 -6.88
CA ILE A 382 -34.30 -0.86 -8.17
C ILE A 382 -35.05 -0.19 -9.32
N LYS A 383 -36.37 0.01 -9.19
CA LYS A 383 -37.20 0.62 -10.22
C LYS A 383 -36.73 2.05 -10.54
N HIS A 384 -36.48 2.87 -9.52
CA HIS A 384 -35.99 4.23 -9.70
C HIS A 384 -34.53 4.26 -10.16
N TYR A 385 -33.71 3.26 -9.81
CA TYR A 385 -32.36 3.12 -10.34
C TYR A 385 -32.35 2.83 -11.86
N VAL A 386 -33.27 1.98 -12.35
CA VAL A 386 -33.46 1.76 -13.79
C VAL A 386 -33.81 3.07 -14.50
N GLU A 387 -34.69 3.88 -13.89
CA GLU A 387 -35.07 5.18 -14.41
C GLU A 387 -33.87 6.15 -14.46
N LEU A 388 -33.09 6.24 -13.37
CA LEU A 388 -31.88 7.06 -13.29
C LEU A 388 -30.85 6.69 -14.38
N LEU A 389 -30.68 5.40 -14.67
CA LEU A 389 -29.77 4.95 -15.74
C LEU A 389 -30.19 5.41 -17.14
N THR A 390 -31.45 5.81 -17.34
CA THR A 390 -31.88 6.39 -18.62
C THR A 390 -31.37 7.82 -18.83
N TYR A 391 -31.12 8.59 -17.76
CA TYR A 391 -30.56 9.94 -17.82
C TYR A 391 -29.09 9.94 -18.26
N VAL A 392 -28.37 8.87 -17.93
CA VAL A 392 -26.97 8.62 -18.34
C VAL A 392 -26.84 8.50 -19.86
N LYS A 393 -27.92 8.15 -20.57
CA LYS A 393 -27.94 7.99 -22.03
C LYS A 393 -28.23 9.29 -22.79
N SER A 394 -28.90 10.26 -22.17
CA SER A 394 -29.55 11.35 -22.91
C SER A 394 -29.07 12.76 -22.60
N VAL A 395 -28.61 13.05 -21.37
CA VAL A 395 -28.56 14.46 -20.88
C VAL A 395 -27.30 14.77 -20.09
N VAL A 396 -26.93 13.88 -19.16
CA VAL A 396 -25.91 14.18 -18.15
C VAL A 396 -24.51 13.89 -18.69
N THR A 397 -23.55 14.77 -18.42
CA THR A 397 -22.16 14.56 -18.87
C THR A 397 -21.60 13.22 -18.39
N ARG A 398 -20.81 12.55 -19.24
CA ARG A 398 -20.28 11.20 -18.99
C ARG A 398 -19.46 11.10 -17.70
N ASN A 399 -18.74 12.15 -17.34
CA ASN A 399 -17.91 12.17 -16.13
C ASN A 399 -18.74 12.38 -14.85
N TYR A 400 -19.77 13.23 -14.92
CA TYR A 400 -20.66 13.48 -13.77
C TYR A 400 -21.53 12.26 -13.44
N SER A 401 -22.07 11.60 -14.46
CA SER A 401 -22.82 10.34 -14.30
C SER A 401 -21.93 9.22 -13.74
N GLU A 402 -20.67 9.11 -14.20
CA GLU A 402 -19.70 8.16 -13.64
C GLU A 402 -19.42 8.40 -12.15
N LYS A 403 -19.11 9.65 -11.76
CA LYS A 403 -18.84 9.98 -10.35
C LYS A 403 -20.08 9.73 -9.48
N SER A 404 -21.25 10.16 -9.94
CA SER A 404 -22.51 9.97 -9.21
C SER A 404 -22.89 8.51 -9.01
N ILE A 405 -22.74 7.67 -10.04
CA ILE A 405 -23.03 6.23 -9.93
C ILE A 405 -22.04 5.53 -9.00
N ASN A 406 -20.75 5.84 -9.10
CA ASN A 406 -19.74 5.26 -8.20
C ASN A 406 -20.02 5.63 -6.73
N ASN A 407 -20.34 6.90 -6.47
CA ASN A 407 -20.65 7.37 -5.12
C ASN A 407 -21.92 6.72 -4.55
N MET A 408 -22.91 6.47 -5.41
CA MET A 408 -24.12 5.74 -5.02
C MET A 408 -23.82 4.28 -4.69
N LEU A 409 -23.05 3.59 -5.54
CA LEU A 409 -22.65 2.20 -5.28
C LEU A 409 -21.84 2.07 -4.00
N ASP A 410 -20.92 3.01 -3.74
CA ASP A 410 -20.11 3.02 -2.52
C ASP A 410 -20.96 3.33 -1.26
N TYR A 411 -21.99 4.18 -1.37
CA TYR A 411 -22.96 4.41 -0.28
C TYR A 411 -23.79 3.16 0.02
N ILE A 412 -24.25 2.48 -1.01
CA ILE A 412 -25.03 1.23 -0.92
C ILE A 412 -24.19 0.12 -0.31
N GLU A 413 -22.93 -0.04 -0.72
CA GLU A 413 -21.99 -1.01 -0.16
C GLU A 413 -21.80 -0.81 1.36
N LYS A 414 -21.66 0.44 1.80
CA LYS A 414 -21.52 0.78 3.23
C LYS A 414 -22.80 0.57 4.04
N THR A 415 -23.96 0.81 3.44
CA THR A 415 -25.27 0.76 4.11
C THR A 415 -25.88 -0.65 4.10
N ALA A 416 -25.47 -1.52 3.16
CA ALA A 416 -25.97 -2.88 3.01
C ALA A 416 -25.62 -3.75 4.23
N SER A 417 -26.63 -4.22 4.95
CA SER A 417 -26.46 -5.00 6.19
C SER A 417 -27.19 -6.35 6.18
N ASP A 418 -28.23 -6.52 5.35
CA ASP A 418 -29.05 -7.73 5.29
C ASP A 418 -29.00 -8.44 3.92
N LYS A 419 -29.49 -9.69 3.87
CA LYS A 419 -29.46 -10.51 2.64
C LYS A 419 -30.26 -9.90 1.48
N THR A 420 -31.27 -9.09 1.78
CA THR A 420 -32.15 -8.43 0.83
C THR A 420 -31.49 -7.20 0.20
N ALA A 421 -30.85 -6.34 1.01
CA ALA A 421 -29.97 -5.26 0.56
C ALA A 421 -28.85 -5.77 -0.34
N PHE A 422 -28.28 -6.93 -0.01
CA PHE A 422 -27.24 -7.55 -0.82
C PHE A 422 -27.72 -8.00 -2.20
N LYS A 423 -28.97 -8.47 -2.33
CA LYS A 423 -29.57 -8.79 -3.63
C LYS A 423 -29.86 -7.53 -4.43
N CYS A 424 -30.43 -6.52 -3.79
CA CYS A 424 -30.68 -5.21 -4.38
C CYS A 424 -29.40 -4.60 -4.95
N MET A 425 -28.31 -4.66 -4.19
CA MET A 425 -27.02 -4.16 -4.63
C MET A 425 -26.43 -4.98 -5.80
N GLU A 426 -26.57 -6.31 -5.80
CA GLU A 426 -26.18 -7.13 -6.96
C GLU A 426 -26.95 -6.74 -8.23
N GLU A 427 -28.25 -6.47 -8.10
CA GLU A 427 -29.07 -5.98 -9.21
C GLU A 427 -28.63 -4.58 -9.67
N PHE A 428 -28.29 -3.68 -8.75
CA PHE A 428 -27.74 -2.37 -9.09
C PHE A 428 -26.48 -2.51 -9.93
N TYR A 429 -25.49 -3.29 -9.46
CA TYR A 429 -24.26 -3.55 -10.22
C TYR A 429 -24.55 -4.17 -11.61
N SER A 430 -25.49 -5.11 -11.71
CA SER A 430 -25.87 -5.71 -12.99
C SER A 430 -26.46 -4.68 -13.97
N LEU A 431 -27.40 -3.86 -13.50
CA LEU A 431 -28.05 -2.82 -14.29
C LEU A 431 -27.06 -1.72 -14.74
N THR A 432 -26.13 -1.35 -13.85
CA THR A 432 -25.03 -0.43 -14.19
C THR A 432 -24.18 -1.00 -15.32
N LEU A 433 -23.77 -2.26 -15.22
CA LEU A 433 -22.91 -2.93 -16.18
C LEU A 433 -23.57 -3.02 -17.56
N ASP A 434 -24.85 -3.39 -17.62
CA ASP A 434 -25.59 -3.48 -18.88
C ASP A 434 -25.73 -2.11 -19.56
N THR A 435 -25.90 -1.04 -18.77
CA THR A 435 -25.92 0.33 -19.27
C THR A 435 -24.55 0.76 -19.81
N PHE A 436 -23.47 0.46 -19.10
CA PHE A 436 -22.11 0.81 -19.54
C PHE A 436 -21.63 0.02 -20.76
N ARG A 437 -22.08 -1.23 -20.92
CA ARG A 437 -21.85 -2.03 -22.13
C ARG A 437 -22.53 -1.41 -23.34
N GLN A 438 -23.78 -0.97 -23.21
CA GLN A 438 -24.51 -0.32 -24.29
C GLN A 438 -23.88 1.02 -24.70
N ASN A 439 -23.26 1.73 -23.76
CA ASN A 439 -22.59 3.01 -24.00
C ASN A 439 -21.11 2.89 -24.42
N ASN A 440 -20.63 1.68 -24.75
CA ASN A 440 -19.25 1.37 -25.18
C ASN A 440 -18.16 1.85 -24.20
N ASN A 441 -18.44 1.78 -22.89
CA ASN A 441 -17.52 2.25 -21.85
C ASN A 441 -16.75 1.10 -21.18
N GLU A 442 -15.82 0.50 -21.93
CA GLU A 442 -15.09 -0.70 -21.50
C GLU A 442 -14.31 -0.52 -20.18
N ARG A 443 -13.71 0.66 -19.95
CA ARG A 443 -12.89 0.92 -18.75
C ARG A 443 -13.71 0.89 -17.47
N LEU A 444 -14.87 1.56 -17.45
CA LEU A 444 -15.76 1.58 -16.28
C LEU A 444 -16.38 0.22 -16.06
N ALA A 445 -16.84 -0.44 -17.14
CA ALA A 445 -17.39 -1.79 -17.05
C ALA A 445 -16.39 -2.76 -16.38
N LEU A 446 -15.10 -2.69 -16.73
CA LEU A 446 -14.05 -3.48 -16.07
C LEU A 446 -13.89 -3.15 -14.59
N LYS A 447 -13.84 -1.86 -14.22
CA LYS A 447 -13.70 -1.42 -12.83
C LYS A 447 -14.89 -1.83 -11.96
N THR A 448 -16.10 -1.68 -12.48
CA THR A 448 -17.35 -2.08 -11.81
C THR A 448 -17.41 -3.61 -11.66
N ASN A 449 -17.03 -4.36 -12.69
CA ASN A 449 -16.93 -5.83 -12.62
C ASN A 449 -15.92 -6.30 -11.56
N LEU A 450 -14.77 -5.61 -11.42
CA LEU A 450 -13.76 -5.93 -10.40
C LEU A 450 -14.27 -5.67 -8.98
N LYS A 451 -15.00 -4.56 -8.75
CA LYS A 451 -15.68 -4.29 -7.47
C LYS A 451 -16.68 -5.39 -7.14
N LEU A 452 -17.54 -5.76 -8.09
CA LEU A 452 -18.52 -6.84 -7.91
C LEU A 452 -17.86 -8.19 -7.63
N ALA A 453 -16.78 -8.52 -8.34
CA ALA A 453 -16.01 -9.75 -8.08
C ALA A 453 -15.41 -9.75 -6.66
N LYS A 454 -14.81 -8.64 -6.21
CA LYS A 454 -14.30 -8.53 -4.85
C LYS A 454 -15.41 -8.76 -3.81
N LEU A 455 -16.61 -8.24 -4.05
CA LEU A 455 -17.77 -8.46 -3.19
C LEU A 455 -18.18 -9.94 -3.09
N PHE A 456 -18.14 -10.68 -4.20
CA PHE A 456 -18.41 -12.12 -4.18
C PHE A 456 -17.33 -12.89 -3.42
N LEU A 457 -16.08 -12.44 -3.46
CA LEU A 457 -15.01 -13.01 -2.64
C LEU A 457 -15.29 -12.81 -1.15
N ASP A 458 -15.64 -11.58 -0.73
CA ASP A 458 -15.93 -11.25 0.67
C ASP A 458 -17.14 -12.05 1.21
N LYS A 459 -18.14 -12.30 0.35
CA LYS A 459 -19.30 -13.16 0.65
C LYS A 459 -19.01 -14.66 0.59
N LYS A 460 -17.83 -15.07 0.10
CA LYS A 460 -17.47 -16.47 -0.19
C LYS A 460 -18.39 -17.16 -1.20
N ASP A 461 -19.00 -16.39 -2.12
CA ASP A 461 -19.74 -16.95 -3.26
C ASP A 461 -18.77 -17.21 -4.42
N TYR A 462 -18.06 -18.34 -4.31
CA TYR A 462 -17.03 -18.71 -5.29
C TYR A 462 -17.61 -19.07 -6.66
N SER A 463 -18.90 -19.43 -6.75
CA SER A 463 -19.53 -19.79 -8.02
C SER A 463 -19.74 -18.54 -8.89
N GLN A 464 -20.33 -17.50 -8.30
CA GLN A 464 -20.55 -16.22 -8.97
C GLN A 464 -19.22 -15.50 -9.24
N LEU A 465 -18.28 -15.53 -8.28
CA LEU A 465 -16.94 -15.00 -8.45
C LEU A 465 -16.23 -15.61 -9.66
N ALA A 466 -16.21 -16.94 -9.77
CA ALA A 466 -15.57 -17.62 -10.89
C ALA A 466 -16.21 -17.24 -12.24
N ALA A 467 -17.53 -17.00 -12.27
CA ALA A 467 -18.20 -16.54 -13.48
C ALA A 467 -17.80 -15.10 -13.86
N LYS A 468 -17.73 -14.18 -12.89
CA LYS A 468 -17.31 -12.79 -13.14
C LYS A 468 -15.85 -12.66 -13.52
N VAL A 469 -14.95 -13.36 -12.83
CA VAL A 469 -13.52 -13.34 -13.17
C VAL A 469 -13.27 -13.84 -14.59
N ARG A 470 -14.00 -14.88 -15.05
CA ARG A 470 -13.93 -15.34 -16.45
C ARG A 470 -14.35 -14.26 -17.44
N GLU A 471 -15.40 -13.51 -17.13
CA GLU A 471 -15.86 -12.40 -17.98
C GLU A 471 -14.81 -11.27 -18.03
N ILE A 472 -14.22 -10.92 -16.88
CA ILE A 472 -13.16 -9.90 -16.81
C ILE A 472 -11.95 -10.33 -17.65
N HIS A 473 -11.50 -11.58 -17.52
CA HIS A 473 -10.41 -12.12 -18.32
C HIS A 473 -10.71 -12.05 -19.82
N GLN A 474 -11.92 -12.40 -20.26
CA GLN A 474 -12.33 -12.29 -21.65
C GLN A 474 -12.31 -10.83 -22.15
N ALA A 475 -12.76 -9.88 -21.32
CA ALA A 475 -12.74 -8.46 -21.66
C ALA A 475 -11.32 -7.84 -21.67
N CYS A 476 -10.36 -8.49 -20.99
CA CYS A 476 -8.94 -8.13 -20.96
C CYS A 476 -8.11 -8.82 -22.04
N GLN A 477 -8.69 -9.73 -22.83
CA GLN A 477 -8.01 -10.42 -23.94
C GLN A 477 -8.25 -9.72 -25.28
N LYS A 478 -7.27 -9.81 -26.16
CA LYS A 478 -7.40 -9.42 -27.58
C LYS A 478 -8.15 -10.51 -28.36
N GLY A 479 -8.59 -10.19 -29.57
CA GLY A 479 -9.30 -11.14 -30.45
C GLY A 479 -8.49 -12.39 -30.85
N ASP A 480 -7.19 -12.42 -30.59
CA ASP A 480 -6.29 -13.58 -30.77
C ASP A 480 -6.15 -14.46 -29.50
N GLY A 481 -6.81 -14.09 -28.40
CA GLY A 481 -6.75 -14.78 -27.10
C GLY A 481 -5.55 -14.43 -26.24
N THR A 482 -4.71 -13.45 -26.64
CA THR A 482 -3.59 -12.96 -25.83
C THR A 482 -4.02 -11.82 -24.90
N ASP A 483 -3.36 -11.67 -23.74
CA ASP A 483 -3.67 -10.59 -22.79
C ASP A 483 -3.32 -9.22 -23.39
N ASP A 484 -4.22 -8.25 -23.23
CA ASP A 484 -4.00 -6.87 -23.67
C ASP A 484 -3.11 -6.11 -22.66
N PRO A 485 -1.89 -5.69 -23.04
CA PRO A 485 -1.01 -4.94 -22.15
C PRO A 485 -1.62 -3.61 -21.67
N ALA A 486 -2.51 -2.99 -22.46
CA ALA A 486 -3.21 -1.77 -22.07
C ALA A 486 -4.21 -2.01 -20.93
N LYS A 487 -4.71 -3.25 -20.79
CA LYS A 487 -5.63 -3.70 -19.74
C LYS A 487 -4.93 -4.57 -18.68
N GLY A 488 -3.59 -4.61 -18.70
CA GLY A 488 -2.77 -5.48 -17.85
C GLY A 488 -2.99 -5.28 -16.35
N THR A 489 -3.28 -4.05 -15.90
CA THR A 489 -3.59 -3.76 -14.49
C THR A 489 -4.87 -4.45 -14.04
N TYR A 490 -5.94 -4.38 -14.84
CA TYR A 490 -7.23 -5.03 -14.53
C TYR A 490 -7.11 -6.56 -14.58
N SER A 491 -6.33 -7.09 -15.52
CA SER A 491 -6.04 -8.53 -15.62
C SER A 491 -5.32 -9.04 -14.37
N LEU A 492 -4.32 -8.31 -13.87
CA LEU A 492 -3.62 -8.64 -12.63
C LEU A 492 -4.55 -8.61 -11.40
N GLU A 493 -5.43 -7.63 -11.31
CA GLU A 493 -6.44 -7.58 -10.22
C GLU A 493 -7.41 -8.76 -10.29
N ALA A 494 -7.86 -9.15 -11.49
CA ALA A 494 -8.70 -10.34 -11.68
C ALA A 494 -7.97 -11.63 -11.27
N TYR A 495 -6.70 -11.76 -11.66
CA TYR A 495 -5.87 -12.90 -11.23
C TYR A 495 -5.65 -12.91 -9.71
N ALA A 496 -5.46 -11.76 -9.06
CA ALA A 496 -5.34 -11.69 -7.61
C ALA A 496 -6.61 -12.22 -6.91
N LEU A 497 -7.80 -11.80 -7.37
CA LEU A 497 -9.09 -12.30 -6.85
C LEU A 497 -9.26 -13.81 -7.07
N GLU A 498 -8.87 -14.32 -8.24
CA GLU A 498 -8.94 -15.74 -8.57
C GLU A 498 -8.00 -16.59 -7.70
N ILE A 499 -6.78 -16.09 -7.45
CA ILE A 499 -5.79 -16.72 -6.60
C ILE A 499 -6.29 -16.77 -5.15
N GLN A 500 -6.84 -15.66 -4.63
CA GLN A 500 -7.42 -15.62 -3.29
C GLN A 500 -8.58 -16.61 -3.14
N MET A 501 -9.48 -16.67 -4.12
CA MET A 501 -10.57 -17.65 -4.16
C MET A 501 -10.05 -19.09 -4.06
N TYR A 502 -9.11 -19.48 -4.93
CA TYR A 502 -8.59 -20.85 -4.90
C TYR A 502 -7.75 -21.17 -3.66
N ALA A 503 -7.13 -20.15 -3.03
CA ALA A 503 -6.40 -20.30 -1.79
C ALA A 503 -7.36 -20.65 -0.64
N GLU A 504 -8.49 -19.95 -0.52
CA GLU A 504 -9.52 -20.26 0.47
C GLU A 504 -10.19 -21.61 0.24
N MET A 505 -10.41 -21.99 -1.03
CA MET A 505 -10.92 -23.31 -1.41
C MET A 505 -9.91 -24.45 -1.24
N LYS A 506 -8.66 -24.15 -0.86
CA LYS A 506 -7.53 -25.10 -0.76
C LYS A 506 -7.29 -25.90 -2.05
N ASN A 507 -7.51 -25.29 -3.22
CA ASN A 507 -7.32 -25.93 -4.53
C ASN A 507 -5.95 -25.58 -5.13
N ASN A 508 -4.89 -26.19 -4.60
CA ASN A 508 -3.51 -25.87 -4.95
C ASN A 508 -3.20 -26.10 -6.44
N LYS A 509 -3.81 -27.11 -7.07
CA LYS A 509 -3.60 -27.41 -8.50
C LYS A 509 -4.07 -26.28 -9.41
N ARG A 510 -5.25 -25.72 -9.14
CA ARG A 510 -5.78 -24.57 -9.90
C ARG A 510 -5.01 -23.31 -9.55
N LEU A 511 -4.75 -23.06 -8.27
CA LEU A 511 -3.99 -21.91 -7.80
C LEU A 511 -2.63 -21.81 -8.50
N LYS A 512 -1.88 -22.91 -8.60
CA LYS A 512 -0.59 -22.94 -9.30
C LYS A 512 -0.68 -22.55 -10.77
N ALA A 513 -1.68 -23.05 -11.48
CA ALA A 513 -1.88 -22.74 -12.88
C ALA A 513 -2.20 -21.25 -13.11
N ILE A 514 -3.00 -20.66 -12.22
CA ILE A 514 -3.37 -19.24 -12.28
C ILE A 514 -2.21 -18.35 -11.84
N TYR A 515 -1.50 -18.73 -10.78
CA TYR A 515 -0.31 -18.02 -10.31
C TYR A 515 0.75 -17.87 -11.40
N GLN A 516 1.07 -18.96 -12.10
CA GLN A 516 2.02 -18.93 -13.22
C GLN A 516 1.56 -18.03 -14.36
N LYS A 517 0.26 -17.98 -14.64
CA LYS A 517 -0.30 -17.03 -15.63
C LYS A 517 -0.16 -15.59 -15.17
N ALA A 518 -0.49 -15.30 -13.91
CA ALA A 518 -0.38 -13.96 -13.34
C ALA A 518 1.04 -13.38 -13.46
N LEU A 519 2.07 -14.21 -13.30
CA LEU A 519 3.48 -13.81 -13.46
C LEU A 519 3.86 -13.47 -14.91
N THR A 520 3.10 -13.94 -15.91
CA THR A 520 3.38 -13.66 -17.33
C THR A 520 2.73 -12.37 -17.84
N VAL A 521 1.79 -11.80 -17.08
CA VAL A 521 1.05 -10.60 -17.47
C VAL A 521 1.99 -9.39 -17.44
N ARG A 522 2.13 -8.71 -18.57
CA ARG A 522 2.88 -7.45 -18.67
C ARG A 522 1.94 -6.28 -18.40
N SER A 523 2.12 -5.61 -17.26
CA SER A 523 1.47 -4.33 -16.95
C SER A 523 2.51 -3.21 -16.98
N ALA A 524 2.15 -2.05 -17.53
CA ALA A 524 3.02 -0.87 -17.58
C ALA A 524 3.31 -0.30 -16.18
N VAL A 525 2.33 -0.36 -15.27
CA VAL A 525 2.46 0.04 -13.86
C VAL A 525 1.55 -0.86 -13.01
N PRO A 526 2.03 -2.01 -12.52
CA PRO A 526 1.26 -2.84 -11.59
C PRO A 526 1.17 -2.15 -10.22
N HIS A 527 0.00 -2.15 -9.60
CA HIS A 527 -0.16 -1.62 -8.24
C HIS A 527 0.57 -2.52 -7.23
N PRO A 528 1.51 -2.00 -6.40
CA PRO A 528 2.34 -2.82 -5.50
C PRO A 528 1.53 -3.73 -4.58
N LYS A 529 0.43 -3.23 -3.99
CA LYS A 529 -0.49 -4.05 -3.18
C LYS A 529 -1.05 -5.30 -3.88
N VAL A 530 -1.39 -5.23 -5.17
CA VAL A 530 -1.96 -6.36 -5.93
C VAL A 530 -0.86 -7.41 -6.17
N GLN A 531 0.34 -6.97 -6.51
CA GLN A 531 1.51 -7.84 -6.61
C GLN A 531 1.86 -8.51 -5.28
N GLY A 532 1.76 -7.77 -4.18
CA GLY A 532 1.94 -8.27 -2.81
C GLY A 532 1.02 -9.45 -2.51
N ILE A 533 -0.27 -9.34 -2.84
CA ILE A 533 -1.29 -10.39 -2.66
C ILE A 533 -0.97 -11.64 -3.49
N ILE A 534 -0.65 -11.46 -4.78
CA ILE A 534 -0.35 -12.57 -5.70
C ILE A 534 0.86 -13.35 -5.17
N ARG A 535 1.93 -12.64 -4.80
CA ARG A 535 3.17 -13.22 -4.26
C ARG A 535 2.96 -13.87 -2.90
N GLU A 536 2.16 -13.29 -2.01
CA GLU A 536 1.84 -13.89 -0.70
C GLU A 536 1.16 -15.26 -0.88
N CYS A 537 0.17 -15.33 -1.77
CA CYS A 537 -0.53 -16.58 -2.05
C CYS A 537 0.38 -17.61 -2.75
N GLY A 538 1.26 -17.15 -3.63
CA GLY A 538 2.31 -17.98 -4.25
C GLY A 538 3.25 -18.57 -3.20
N GLY A 539 3.69 -17.78 -2.22
CA GLY A 539 4.51 -18.23 -1.11
C GLY A 539 3.83 -19.30 -0.25
N LYS A 540 2.57 -19.09 0.12
CA LYS A 540 1.77 -20.08 0.88
C LYS A 540 1.56 -21.38 0.10
N MET A 541 1.34 -21.28 -1.21
CA MET A 541 1.25 -22.46 -2.09
C MET A 541 2.56 -23.23 -2.11
N HIS A 542 3.69 -22.58 -2.36
CA HIS A 542 5.00 -23.24 -2.38
C HIS A 542 5.35 -23.88 -1.03
N MET A 543 4.96 -23.28 0.09
CA MET A 543 5.07 -23.88 1.42
C MET A 543 4.30 -25.18 1.54
N SER A 544 3.06 -25.24 1.03
CA SER A 544 2.26 -26.47 1.03
C SER A 544 2.81 -27.59 0.13
N GLU A 545 3.70 -27.25 -0.81
CA GLU A 545 4.41 -28.20 -1.67
C GLU A 545 5.82 -28.54 -1.12
N GLU A 546 6.17 -28.09 0.10
CA GLU A 546 7.50 -28.22 0.71
C GLU A 546 8.63 -27.60 -0.14
N ASN A 547 8.28 -26.66 -1.03
CA ASN A 547 9.24 -25.94 -1.87
C ASN A 547 9.67 -24.65 -1.18
N TRP A 548 10.54 -24.80 -0.17
CA TRP A 548 10.98 -23.71 0.71
C TRP A 548 11.70 -22.57 -0.02
N LYS A 549 12.41 -22.88 -1.11
CA LYS A 549 13.22 -21.90 -1.85
C LYS A 549 12.35 -20.91 -2.61
N ASP A 550 11.37 -21.41 -3.37
CA ASP A 550 10.47 -20.55 -4.14
C ASP A 550 9.48 -19.82 -3.19
N ALA A 551 9.09 -20.48 -2.09
CA ALA A 551 8.32 -19.83 -1.03
C ALA A 551 9.03 -18.61 -0.42
N GLN A 552 10.33 -18.75 -0.11
CA GLN A 552 11.12 -17.65 0.43
C GLN A 552 11.19 -16.48 -0.55
N SER A 553 11.48 -16.77 -1.82
CA SER A 553 11.52 -15.75 -2.88
C SER A 553 10.19 -15.01 -2.97
N ASP A 554 9.07 -15.74 -2.98
CA ASP A 554 7.74 -15.13 -3.11
C ASP A 554 7.33 -14.32 -1.89
N PHE A 555 7.63 -14.78 -0.67
CA PHE A 555 7.39 -13.98 0.53
C PHE A 555 8.27 -12.73 0.60
N PHE A 556 9.51 -12.80 0.12
CA PHE A 556 10.40 -11.64 0.07
C PHE A 556 9.88 -10.58 -0.92
N GLU A 557 9.50 -10.99 -2.13
CA GLU A 557 8.89 -10.11 -3.12
C GLU A 557 7.55 -9.54 -2.62
N SER A 558 6.73 -10.37 -1.97
CA SER A 558 5.47 -9.94 -1.35
C SER A 558 5.71 -8.87 -0.28
N PHE A 559 6.72 -9.06 0.57
CA PHE A 559 7.12 -8.11 1.60
C PHE A 559 7.51 -6.75 0.99
N LYS A 560 8.38 -6.73 -0.03
CA LYS A 560 8.79 -5.48 -0.71
C LYS A 560 7.59 -4.73 -1.28
N ASN A 561 6.70 -5.45 -1.95
CA ASN A 561 5.49 -4.87 -2.53
C ASN A 561 4.53 -4.29 -1.47
N TYR A 562 4.38 -4.95 -0.31
CA TYR A 562 3.57 -4.41 0.78
C TYR A 562 4.24 -3.24 1.52
N ASP A 563 5.57 -3.24 1.61
CA ASP A 563 6.37 -2.15 2.17
C ASP A 563 6.24 -0.87 1.32
N GLU A 564 6.42 -1.00 0.01
CA GLU A 564 6.20 0.08 -0.97
C GLU A 564 4.75 0.59 -0.96
N ALA A 565 3.78 -0.29 -0.72
CA ALA A 565 2.37 0.09 -0.60
C ALA A 565 1.98 0.69 0.77
N GLY A 566 2.91 0.76 1.74
CA GLY A 566 2.61 1.22 3.11
C GLY A 566 1.64 0.32 3.89
N SER A 567 1.38 -0.90 3.41
CA SER A 567 0.37 -1.83 3.94
C SER A 567 0.84 -2.49 5.26
N MET A 568 -0.06 -2.65 6.23
CA MET A 568 0.27 -3.30 7.52
C MET A 568 0.54 -4.81 7.37
N GLN A 569 0.06 -5.42 6.29
CA GLN A 569 0.29 -6.81 5.93
C GLN A 569 1.78 -7.14 5.74
N ARG A 570 2.65 -6.16 5.53
CA ARG A 570 4.11 -6.37 5.45
C ARG A 570 4.69 -7.07 6.68
N ILE A 571 4.19 -6.74 7.88
CA ILE A 571 4.66 -7.37 9.13
C ILE A 571 4.26 -8.84 9.14
N GLN A 572 3.05 -9.16 8.70
CA GLN A 572 2.55 -10.52 8.64
C GLN A 572 3.37 -11.37 7.65
N VAL A 573 3.60 -10.87 6.45
CA VAL A 573 4.42 -11.55 5.43
C VAL A 573 5.87 -11.71 5.89
N LEU A 574 6.41 -10.73 6.61
CA LEU A 574 7.75 -10.83 7.18
C LEU A 574 7.86 -11.98 8.19
N LYS A 575 6.82 -12.25 8.99
CA LYS A 575 6.76 -13.47 9.84
C LYS A 575 6.82 -14.75 9.00
N TYR A 576 6.09 -14.81 7.88
CA TYR A 576 6.12 -15.97 6.98
C TYR A 576 7.48 -16.16 6.30
N LEU A 577 8.14 -15.06 5.89
CA LEU A 577 9.48 -15.09 5.33
C LEU A 577 10.50 -15.67 6.33
N VAL A 578 10.42 -15.22 7.58
CA VAL A 578 11.30 -15.70 8.65
C VAL A 578 11.07 -17.19 8.91
N LEU A 579 9.80 -17.61 9.01
CA LEU A 579 9.43 -19.02 9.18
C LEU A 579 9.98 -19.90 8.05
N THR A 580 9.79 -19.47 6.81
CA THR A 580 10.29 -20.17 5.61
C THR A 580 11.81 -20.28 5.59
N THR A 581 12.50 -19.22 6.04
CA THR A 581 13.98 -19.22 6.10
C THR A 581 14.50 -20.24 7.11
N MET A 582 13.80 -20.43 8.23
CA MET A 582 14.12 -21.49 9.20
C MET A 582 13.87 -22.89 8.62
N LEU A 583 12.73 -23.10 7.95
CA LEU A 583 12.41 -24.38 7.29
C LEU A 583 13.41 -24.76 6.19
N MET A 584 13.90 -23.79 5.43
CA MET A 584 14.95 -24.00 4.44
C MET A 584 16.28 -24.45 5.05
N GLY A 585 16.48 -24.30 6.37
CA GLY A 585 17.74 -24.59 7.03
C GLY A 585 18.84 -23.56 6.73
N SER A 586 18.46 -22.34 6.34
CA SER A 586 19.42 -21.30 6.01
C SER A 586 20.13 -20.77 7.25
N THR A 587 21.43 -20.55 7.13
CA THR A 587 22.22 -19.84 8.16
C THR A 587 22.17 -18.32 8.01
N ILE A 588 21.60 -17.82 6.90
CA ILE A 588 21.50 -16.38 6.61
C ILE A 588 20.37 -15.80 7.46
N ASN A 589 20.65 -14.70 8.16
CA ASN A 589 19.62 -14.01 8.93
C ASN A 589 18.69 -13.23 7.97
N PRO A 590 17.37 -13.48 7.97
CA PRO A 590 16.44 -12.76 7.12
C PRO A 590 16.38 -11.26 7.42
N PHE A 591 16.86 -10.81 8.59
CA PHE A 591 16.94 -9.40 9.01
C PHE A 591 18.29 -8.72 8.69
N ASP A 592 19.18 -9.36 7.93
CA ASP A 592 20.42 -8.74 7.46
C ASP A 592 20.25 -8.07 6.08
N SER A 593 19.12 -8.28 5.39
CA SER A 593 18.82 -7.59 4.12
C SER A 593 18.53 -6.11 4.37
N GLN A 594 18.80 -5.27 3.36
CA GLN A 594 18.61 -3.82 3.47
C GLN A 594 17.15 -3.47 3.78
N GLU A 595 16.21 -4.23 3.22
CA GLU A 595 14.77 -4.01 3.33
C GLU A 595 14.19 -4.47 4.68
N THR A 596 14.72 -5.54 5.27
CA THR A 596 14.19 -6.12 6.53
C THR A 596 14.93 -5.63 7.77
N LYS A 597 16.15 -5.11 7.62
CA LYS A 597 16.98 -4.60 8.74
C LYS A 597 16.30 -3.54 9.61
N PRO A 598 15.53 -2.57 9.08
CA PRO A 598 14.81 -1.59 9.90
C PRO A 598 13.81 -2.22 10.86
N TYR A 599 13.28 -3.40 10.51
CA TYR A 599 12.24 -4.11 11.26
C TYR A 599 12.76 -4.97 12.40
N ARG A 600 14.09 -5.14 12.53
CA ARG A 600 14.71 -6.01 13.54
C ARG A 600 14.24 -5.70 14.98
N ASN A 601 14.05 -4.41 15.27
CA ASN A 601 13.68 -3.92 16.60
C ASN A 601 12.18 -3.61 16.74
N ASP A 602 11.34 -3.97 15.75
CA ASP A 602 9.90 -3.74 15.82
C ASP A 602 9.28 -4.68 16.88
N PRO A 603 8.54 -4.16 17.88
CA PRO A 603 7.92 -4.98 18.92
C PRO A 603 6.98 -6.06 18.38
N ARG A 604 6.39 -5.87 17.19
CA ARG A 604 5.43 -6.80 16.57
C ARG A 604 6.10 -8.02 15.93
N ILE A 605 7.43 -7.98 15.74
CA ILE A 605 8.21 -9.07 15.14
C ILE A 605 9.39 -9.53 16.02
N SER A 606 9.62 -8.89 17.17
CA SER A 606 10.69 -9.24 18.11
C SER A 606 10.74 -10.74 18.43
N ALA A 607 9.59 -11.37 18.67
CA ALA A 607 9.50 -12.80 18.94
C ALA A 607 10.04 -13.66 17.77
N MET A 608 9.78 -13.27 16.51
CA MET A 608 10.33 -13.96 15.35
C MET A 608 11.84 -13.70 15.20
N THR A 609 12.32 -12.50 15.51
CA THR A 609 13.76 -12.19 15.55
C THR A 609 14.49 -13.04 16.58
N ASP A 610 13.91 -13.20 17.77
CA ASP A 610 14.45 -14.04 18.84
C ASP A 610 14.43 -15.52 18.46
N LEU A 611 13.38 -16.01 17.79
CA LEU A 611 13.31 -17.38 17.28
C LEU A 611 14.42 -17.67 16.27
N VAL A 612 14.69 -16.75 15.34
CA VAL A 612 15.82 -16.89 14.40
C VAL A 612 17.15 -16.94 15.15
N GLY A 613 17.34 -16.07 16.15
CA GLY A 613 18.55 -16.08 16.95
C GLY A 613 18.77 -17.41 17.69
N ALA A 614 17.70 -17.98 18.26
CA ALA A 614 17.73 -19.30 18.89
C ALA A 614 17.99 -20.42 17.87
N TYR A 615 17.40 -20.33 16.68
CA TYR A 615 17.61 -21.27 15.58
C TYR A 615 19.07 -21.28 15.11
N GLN A 616 19.63 -20.10 14.81
CA GLN A 616 21.02 -19.96 14.34
C GLN A 616 22.06 -20.39 15.38
N SER A 617 21.76 -20.21 16.68
CA SER A 617 22.64 -20.65 17.77
C SER A 617 22.45 -22.13 18.14
N ASN A 618 21.48 -22.83 17.52
CA ASN A 618 21.10 -24.21 17.86
C ASN A 618 20.72 -24.37 19.34
N ASP A 619 20.06 -23.37 19.92
CA ASP A 619 19.62 -23.36 21.33
C ASP A 619 18.14 -23.74 21.43
N ILE A 620 17.88 -25.03 21.61
CA ILE A 620 16.53 -25.60 21.76
C ILE A 620 15.80 -25.11 23.02
N HIS A 621 16.51 -24.79 24.10
CA HIS A 621 15.89 -24.34 25.34
C HIS A 621 15.40 -22.90 25.21
N ARG A 622 16.23 -22.02 24.62
CA ARG A 622 15.81 -20.65 24.30
C ARG A 622 14.66 -20.64 23.29
N TYR A 623 14.75 -21.47 22.24
CA TYR A 623 13.65 -21.63 21.27
C TYR A 623 12.33 -22.03 21.94
N SER A 624 12.36 -23.04 22.81
CA SER A 624 11.18 -23.52 23.52
C SER A 624 10.62 -22.48 24.52
N SER A 625 11.49 -21.69 25.17
CA SER A 625 11.04 -20.59 26.03
C SER A 625 10.29 -19.55 25.22
N ILE A 626 10.87 -19.09 24.10
CA ILE A 626 10.27 -18.05 23.26
C ILE A 626 8.88 -18.46 22.75
N LEU A 627 8.71 -19.71 22.30
CA LEU A 627 7.39 -20.20 21.87
C LEU A 627 6.37 -20.27 23.01
N ASN A 628 6.80 -20.64 24.23
CA ASN A 628 5.91 -20.68 25.40
C ASN A 628 5.52 -19.29 25.89
N ASP A 629 6.45 -18.33 25.83
CA ASP A 629 6.27 -16.95 26.28
C ASP A 629 5.42 -16.13 25.28
N ASN A 630 5.44 -16.49 23.98
CA ASN A 630 4.76 -15.79 22.89
C ASN A 630 3.68 -16.67 22.24
N LYS A 631 2.66 -17.07 23.01
CA LYS A 631 1.54 -17.90 22.51
C LYS A 631 0.69 -17.21 21.44
N ASP A 632 0.77 -15.89 21.35
CA ASP A 632 0.14 -15.07 20.32
C ASP A 632 0.67 -15.37 18.91
N LEU A 633 1.92 -15.86 18.77
CA LEU A 633 2.44 -16.33 17.47
C LEU A 633 1.64 -17.51 16.91
N LEU A 634 1.12 -18.37 17.79
CA LEU A 634 0.33 -19.55 17.42
C LEU A 634 -1.14 -19.21 17.12
N ALA A 635 -1.56 -17.95 17.34
CA ALA A 635 -2.88 -17.49 16.92
C ALA A 635 -3.01 -17.41 15.38
N ASP A 636 -1.88 -17.32 14.67
CA ASP A 636 -1.86 -17.38 13.22
C ASP A 636 -1.94 -18.84 12.73
N PRO A 637 -2.99 -19.22 11.97
CA PRO A 637 -3.18 -20.60 11.52
C PRO A 637 -2.05 -21.11 10.63
N PHE A 638 -1.46 -20.24 9.81
CA PHE A 638 -0.41 -20.61 8.87
C PHE A 638 0.93 -20.85 9.61
N ILE A 639 1.24 -20.02 10.60
CA ILE A 639 2.44 -20.25 11.44
C ILE A 639 2.26 -21.53 12.26
N ALA A 640 1.09 -21.72 12.88
CA ALA A 640 0.80 -22.90 13.70
C ALA A 640 0.93 -24.21 12.91
N GLU A 641 0.52 -24.25 11.64
CA GLU A 641 0.63 -25.45 10.79
C GLU A 641 2.08 -25.82 10.45
N ASN A 642 3.00 -24.85 10.39
CA ASN A 642 4.37 -25.05 9.90
C ASN A 642 5.45 -24.99 11.00
N ILE A 643 5.15 -24.44 12.17
CA ILE A 643 6.13 -24.26 13.27
C ILE A 643 6.56 -25.60 13.89
N ASP A 644 5.71 -26.62 13.85
CA ASP A 644 6.02 -27.96 14.34
C ASP A 644 7.16 -28.60 13.55
N GLU A 645 7.24 -28.34 12.25
CA GLU A 645 8.33 -28.83 11.40
C GLU A 645 9.66 -28.13 11.72
N VAL A 646 9.64 -26.82 11.97
CA VAL A 646 10.82 -26.10 12.48
C VAL A 646 11.28 -26.66 13.82
N SER A 647 10.33 -26.94 14.71
CA SER A 647 10.60 -27.54 16.02
C SER A 647 11.25 -28.91 15.90
N ARG A 648 10.75 -29.78 15.01
CA ARG A 648 11.37 -31.08 14.71
C ARG A 648 12.78 -30.95 14.14
N ASN A 649 13.00 -29.98 13.25
CA ASN A 649 14.34 -29.71 12.69
C ASN A 649 15.32 -29.28 13.78
N MET A 650 14.89 -28.39 14.70
CA MET A 650 15.67 -27.97 15.87
C MET A 650 16.00 -29.15 16.80
N SER A 651 14.99 -29.96 17.13
CA SER A 651 15.17 -31.16 17.96
C SER A 651 16.15 -32.15 17.32
N THR A 652 16.06 -32.36 16.01
CA THR A 652 16.95 -33.26 15.26
C THR A 652 18.40 -32.78 15.27
N GLN A 653 18.63 -31.48 15.10
CA GLN A 653 19.97 -30.87 15.18
C GLN A 653 20.54 -30.94 16.60
N ALA A 654 19.73 -30.64 17.62
CA ALA A 654 20.12 -30.73 19.02
C ALA A 654 20.50 -32.17 19.43
N VAL A 655 19.68 -33.17 19.04
CA VAL A 655 19.96 -34.59 19.28
C VAL A 655 21.27 -34.98 18.61
N SER A 656 21.45 -34.64 17.33
CA SER A 656 22.65 -34.98 16.56
C SER A 656 23.93 -34.40 17.18
N LYS A 657 23.89 -33.14 17.64
CA LYS A 657 25.01 -32.49 18.33
C LYS A 657 25.30 -33.13 19.68
N LEU A 658 24.26 -33.50 20.43
CA LEU A 658 24.41 -34.12 21.75
C LEU A 658 25.01 -35.53 21.66
N ILE A 659 24.60 -36.33 20.68
CA ILE A 659 25.05 -37.73 20.56
C ILE A 659 26.41 -37.89 19.88
N ALA A 660 26.87 -36.88 19.14
CA ALA A 660 28.12 -36.93 18.35
C ALA A 660 29.35 -37.49 19.10
N PRO A 661 29.62 -37.15 20.38
CA PRO A 661 30.79 -37.69 21.08
C PRO A 661 30.57 -39.08 21.71
N TYR A 662 29.37 -39.66 21.62
CA TYR A 662 29.02 -40.90 22.32
C TYR A 662 28.92 -42.10 21.36
N THR A 663 29.61 -43.20 21.69
CA THR A 663 29.47 -44.48 20.99
C THR A 663 28.33 -45.34 21.54
N ARG A 664 27.93 -45.11 22.80
CA ARG A 664 26.80 -45.75 23.45
C ARG A 664 26.11 -44.76 24.38
N PHE A 665 24.79 -44.67 24.28
CA PHE A 665 23.99 -43.78 25.12
C PHE A 665 22.58 -44.35 25.35
N THR A 666 21.85 -43.80 26.32
CA THR A 666 20.46 -44.19 26.60
C THR A 666 19.48 -43.16 26.06
N LEU A 667 18.30 -43.60 25.61
CA LEU A 667 17.24 -42.70 25.14
C LEU A 667 16.80 -41.74 26.24
N ARG A 668 16.76 -42.21 27.50
CA ARG A 668 16.43 -41.37 28.67
C ARG A 668 17.44 -40.26 28.92
N PHE A 669 18.73 -40.50 28.67
CA PHE A 669 19.77 -39.47 28.80
C PHE A 669 19.52 -38.32 27.82
N VAL A 670 19.29 -38.64 26.55
CA VAL A 670 19.00 -37.66 25.50
C VAL A 670 17.70 -36.90 25.79
N ALA A 671 16.64 -37.63 26.14
CA ALA A 671 15.34 -37.05 26.50
C ALA A 671 15.44 -36.06 27.67
N LYS A 672 16.18 -36.41 28.73
CA LYS A 672 16.35 -35.55 29.91
C LYS A 672 17.16 -34.28 29.61
N GLN A 673 18.20 -34.40 28.78
CA GLN A 673 19.05 -33.25 28.44
C GLN A 673 18.32 -32.26 27.52
N ILE A 674 17.59 -32.75 26.53
CA ILE A 674 16.90 -31.90 25.54
C ILE A 674 15.51 -31.46 26.03
N LYS A 675 14.95 -32.14 27.06
CA LYS A 675 13.61 -31.94 27.62
C LYS A 675 12.47 -32.27 26.65
N ILE A 676 12.64 -33.35 25.88
CA ILE A 676 11.61 -33.90 24.99
C ILE A 676 11.22 -35.33 25.41
N PRO A 677 10.03 -35.82 25.04
CA PRO A 677 9.60 -37.18 25.34
C PRO A 677 10.55 -38.25 24.77
N VAL A 678 10.68 -39.37 25.48
CA VAL A 678 11.52 -40.50 25.04
C VAL A 678 11.05 -41.07 23.69
N SER A 679 9.74 -41.04 23.42
CA SER A 679 9.16 -41.43 22.14
C SER A 679 9.66 -40.55 20.99
N GLU A 680 9.70 -39.24 21.18
CA GLU A 680 10.17 -38.29 20.15
C GLU A 680 11.67 -38.47 19.87
N VAL A 681 12.49 -38.71 20.90
CA VAL A 681 13.91 -39.05 20.72
C VAL A 681 14.07 -40.33 19.89
N GLN A 682 13.25 -41.34 20.17
CA GLN A 682 13.29 -42.60 19.42
C GLN A 682 12.92 -42.40 17.96
N ASP A 683 11.89 -41.59 17.67
CA ASP A 683 11.45 -41.30 16.31
C ASP A 683 12.52 -40.53 15.53
N ILE A 684 13.11 -39.49 16.12
CA ILE A 684 14.21 -38.72 15.52
C ILE A 684 15.40 -39.63 15.19
N LEU A 685 15.82 -40.47 16.13
CA LEU A 685 16.93 -41.40 15.90
C LEU A 685 16.57 -42.46 14.86
N GLY A 686 15.32 -42.92 14.83
CA GLY A 686 14.80 -43.82 13.80
C GLY A 686 14.94 -43.25 12.41
N VAL A 687 14.50 -42.00 12.20
CA VAL A 687 14.66 -41.27 10.92
C VAL A 687 16.13 -41.14 10.55
N LEU A 688 16.99 -40.69 11.47
CA LEU A 688 18.43 -40.53 11.22
C LEU A 688 19.12 -41.85 10.82
N ILE A 689 18.69 -42.98 11.39
CA ILE A 689 19.21 -44.32 11.04
C ILE A 689 18.73 -44.76 9.66
N VAL A 690 17.44 -44.61 9.38
CA VAL A 690 16.83 -44.98 8.08
C VAL A 690 17.43 -44.15 6.94
N GLU A 691 17.62 -42.85 7.15
CA GLU A 691 18.29 -41.94 6.20
C GLU A 691 19.80 -42.17 6.09
N LYS A 692 20.36 -43.11 6.86
CA LYS A 692 21.80 -43.42 6.93
C LYS A 692 22.67 -42.25 7.38
N ARG A 693 22.08 -41.23 8.02
CA ARG A 693 22.79 -40.11 8.64
C ARG A 693 23.44 -40.51 9.96
N LEU A 694 22.91 -41.54 10.62
CA LEU A 694 23.47 -42.14 11.83
C LEU A 694 23.58 -43.67 11.65
N LYS A 695 24.79 -44.22 11.75
CA LYS A 695 24.99 -45.68 11.76
C LYS A 695 24.86 -46.19 13.19
N ALA A 696 23.64 -46.50 13.61
CA ALA A 696 23.38 -46.98 14.96
C ALA A 696 22.27 -48.04 15.00
N LYS A 697 22.25 -48.82 16.08
CA LYS A 697 21.17 -49.76 16.41
C LYS A 697 20.52 -49.36 17.72
N ILE A 698 19.19 -49.37 17.74
CA ILE A 698 18.39 -49.07 18.93
C ILE A 698 17.95 -50.39 19.56
N ASN A 699 18.36 -50.63 20.81
CA ASN A 699 17.79 -51.68 21.65
C ASN A 699 16.58 -51.08 22.39
N GLN A 700 15.37 -51.41 21.94
CA GLN A 700 14.12 -50.88 22.51
C GLN A 700 13.85 -51.39 23.93
N GLU A 701 14.14 -52.66 24.22
CA GLU A 701 13.91 -53.27 25.54
C GLU A 701 14.73 -52.57 26.64
N ASN A 702 16.00 -52.28 26.35
CA ASN A 702 16.91 -51.62 27.28
C ASN A 702 17.03 -50.10 27.07
N GLY A 703 16.29 -49.53 26.12
CA GLY A 703 16.33 -48.11 25.75
C GLY A 703 17.74 -47.58 25.47
N THR A 704 18.62 -48.41 24.90
CA THR A 704 20.04 -48.12 24.69
C THR A 704 20.35 -48.08 23.20
N VAL A 705 21.13 -47.10 22.77
CA VAL A 705 21.58 -46.93 21.39
C VAL A 705 23.06 -47.20 21.31
N ILE A 706 23.45 -48.01 20.33
CA ILE A 706 24.85 -48.36 20.05
C ILE A 706 25.18 -47.81 18.67
N VAL A 707 26.10 -46.87 18.59
CA VAL A 707 26.65 -46.35 17.35
C VAL A 707 27.67 -47.35 16.85
N GLU A 708 27.49 -47.85 15.64
CA GLU A 708 28.45 -48.78 15.03
C GLU A 708 29.72 -48.00 14.69
N GLY A 709 30.82 -48.33 15.37
CA GLY A 709 32.14 -47.78 15.05
C GLY A 709 32.57 -48.21 13.65
N ALA A 710 33.18 -47.29 12.90
CA ALA A 710 33.73 -47.56 11.57
C ALA A 710 34.76 -48.70 11.60
N ASP A 711 35.50 -48.87 12.70
CA ASP A 711 36.68 -49.72 12.77
C ASP A 711 36.42 -51.22 12.59
N SER A 712 35.27 -51.74 13.05
CA SER A 712 35.02 -53.20 13.03
C SER A 712 34.54 -53.70 11.67
N ILE A 713 33.72 -52.91 10.97
CA ILE A 713 33.20 -53.27 9.65
C ILE A 713 34.25 -53.02 8.57
N ASP A 714 35.02 -51.93 8.69
CA ASP A 714 36.04 -51.57 7.70
C ASP A 714 37.24 -52.55 7.74
N HIS A 715 37.63 -53.04 8.92
CA HIS A 715 38.67 -54.07 9.03
C HIS A 715 38.25 -55.43 8.45
N VAL A 716 37.00 -55.86 8.71
CA VAL A 716 36.47 -57.12 8.16
C VAL A 716 36.28 -57.02 6.66
N GLN A 717 35.81 -55.88 6.15
CA GLN A 717 35.68 -55.66 4.71
C GLN A 717 37.05 -55.63 4.02
N ARG A 718 38.05 -54.95 4.61
CA ARG A 718 39.44 -54.96 4.11
C ARG A 718 40.06 -56.36 4.10
N LEU A 719 39.83 -57.16 5.15
CA LEU A 719 40.27 -58.56 5.19
C LEU A 719 39.59 -59.38 4.10
N ARG A 720 38.30 -59.14 3.84
CA ARG A 720 37.54 -59.82 2.79
C ARG A 720 38.04 -59.43 1.39
N ASP A 721 38.29 -58.15 1.15
CA ASP A 721 38.85 -57.65 -0.11
C ASP A 721 40.26 -58.20 -0.35
N TRP A 722 41.09 -58.28 0.70
CA TRP A 722 42.41 -58.89 0.63
C TRP A 722 42.33 -60.40 0.35
N THR A 723 41.38 -61.10 0.98
CA THR A 723 41.15 -62.54 0.74
C THR A 723 40.74 -62.79 -0.71
N SER A 724 39.80 -62.00 -1.24
CA SER A 724 39.39 -62.12 -2.65
C SER A 724 40.52 -61.78 -3.63
N ALA A 725 41.41 -60.84 -3.30
CA ALA A 725 42.60 -60.56 -4.10
C ALA A 725 43.60 -61.74 -4.07
N MET A 726 43.76 -62.41 -2.92
CA MET A 726 44.58 -63.62 -2.80
C MET A 726 43.98 -64.81 -3.54
N GLU A 727 42.65 -64.98 -3.53
CA GLU A 727 41.95 -65.98 -4.35
C GLU A 727 42.16 -65.71 -5.84
N GLY A 728 42.05 -64.45 -6.28
CA GLY A 728 42.36 -64.05 -7.65
C GLY A 728 43.80 -64.37 -8.04
N LEU A 729 44.78 -64.03 -7.18
CA LEU A 729 46.18 -64.35 -7.40
C LEU A 729 46.41 -65.86 -7.46
N SER A 730 45.81 -66.63 -6.55
CA SER A 730 45.90 -68.09 -6.53
C SER A 730 45.31 -68.70 -7.81
N ALA A 731 44.16 -68.19 -8.27
CA ALA A 731 43.54 -68.64 -9.52
C ALA A 731 44.43 -68.34 -10.73
N THR A 732 45.03 -67.15 -10.80
CA THR A 732 45.97 -66.79 -11.88
C THR A 732 47.27 -67.58 -11.81
N VAL A 733 47.84 -67.80 -10.62
CA VAL A 733 49.10 -68.58 -10.48
C VAL A 733 48.88 -70.07 -10.76
N LEU A 734 47.74 -70.64 -10.38
CA LEU A 734 47.45 -72.06 -10.58
C LEU A 734 46.90 -72.37 -11.98
N ASN A 735 46.17 -71.44 -12.62
CA ASN A 735 45.62 -71.65 -13.97
C ASN A 735 46.49 -71.08 -15.11
N ASP A 736 47.20 -69.96 -14.88
CA ASP A 736 48.02 -69.29 -15.92
C ASP A 736 49.54 -69.37 -15.66
N GLY A 737 49.98 -70.02 -14.58
CA GLY A 737 51.40 -70.27 -14.33
C GLY A 737 51.92 -71.45 -15.16
N ASP A 738 52.90 -71.21 -16.03
CA ASP A 738 53.54 -72.21 -16.91
C ASP A 738 54.13 -73.43 -16.18
N ALA A 739 54.22 -73.42 -14.85
CA ALA A 739 54.70 -74.54 -14.04
C ALA A 739 53.62 -75.61 -13.72
N TYR A 740 52.32 -75.33 -13.94
CA TYR A 740 51.21 -76.22 -13.53
C TYR A 740 50.20 -76.53 -14.64
N ARG A 741 50.53 -76.31 -15.92
CA ARG A 741 49.75 -76.87 -17.02
C ARG A 741 49.86 -78.39 -16.98
N VAL A 742 48.79 -79.06 -16.57
CA VAL A 742 48.62 -80.50 -16.83
C VAL A 742 48.51 -80.68 -18.33
N ASP A 743 49.39 -81.51 -18.88
CA ASP A 743 49.54 -81.77 -20.31
C ASP A 743 48.24 -82.38 -20.89
N ASP A 744 47.64 -81.68 -21.84
CA ASP A 744 46.30 -81.93 -22.38
C ASP A 744 46.31 -83.02 -23.47
N SER A 745 46.98 -84.15 -23.21
CA SER A 745 47.15 -85.23 -24.20
C SER A 745 46.53 -86.59 -23.85
N GLN A 746 45.83 -86.73 -22.71
CA GLN A 746 45.12 -87.99 -22.38
C GLN A 746 43.86 -87.80 -21.54
N SER A 747 42.73 -87.41 -22.15
CA SER A 747 41.39 -87.80 -21.65
C SER A 747 40.25 -87.60 -22.65
N GLN A 748 40.47 -87.88 -23.94
CA GLN A 748 39.37 -88.29 -24.82
C GLN A 748 39.18 -89.81 -24.72
N SER A 749 38.37 -90.25 -23.74
CA SER A 749 37.37 -91.32 -23.88
C SER A 749 37.02 -91.88 -22.50
N LEU A 750 35.81 -91.56 -22.03
CA LEU A 750 34.97 -92.27 -21.04
C LEU A 750 33.96 -91.20 -20.59
N GLY A 751 32.84 -91.01 -21.27
CA GLY A 751 31.86 -92.06 -21.50
C GLY A 751 30.64 -91.71 -20.65
N VAL A 752 29.64 -91.16 -21.33
CA VAL A 752 28.21 -91.17 -20.97
C VAL A 752 27.88 -92.23 -19.91
N MET A 753 27.46 -91.80 -18.71
CA MET A 753 26.46 -92.45 -17.84
C MET A 753 26.47 -91.79 -16.45
N ALA A 754 25.51 -90.89 -16.18
CA ALA A 754 24.77 -90.79 -14.91
C ALA A 754 23.83 -89.57 -14.99
N GLY A 755 22.71 -89.76 -15.68
CA GLY A 755 21.52 -88.96 -15.40
C GLY A 755 20.79 -89.51 -14.17
N SER A 756 19.99 -88.64 -13.56
CA SER A 756 18.88 -88.89 -12.62
C SER A 756 19.19 -89.11 -11.14
N PHE A 757 18.25 -88.57 -10.34
CA PHE A 757 18.16 -88.43 -8.87
C PHE A 757 18.95 -87.23 -8.29
N ALA A 758 18.35 -86.16 -7.78
CA ALA A 758 16.97 -85.92 -7.38
C ALA A 758 16.63 -84.43 -7.38
N GLY A 759 15.40 -84.10 -7.81
CA GLY A 759 14.71 -82.87 -7.44
C GLY A 759 13.77 -83.11 -6.25
N VAL A 760 12.97 -82.06 -5.95
CA VAL A 760 11.87 -81.94 -4.97
C VAL A 760 12.40 -81.70 -3.53
N LEU A 761 12.10 -80.61 -2.79
CA LEU A 761 10.89 -79.80 -2.53
C LEU A 761 11.37 -78.36 -2.19
N ASP A 762 10.99 -77.26 -2.85
CA ASP A 762 9.71 -76.53 -2.91
C ASP A 762 9.20 -75.92 -1.60
N GLY A 763 8.80 -74.63 -1.64
CA GLY A 763 8.15 -73.91 -0.53
C GLY A 763 8.30 -72.38 -0.51
N ASP A 764 7.61 -71.69 -1.43
CA ASP A 764 6.82 -70.44 -1.30
C ASP A 764 7.25 -69.28 -0.37
N ALA A 765 6.95 -67.99 -0.61
CA ALA A 765 6.50 -67.14 -1.71
C ALA A 765 6.24 -65.75 -1.07
N TYR A 766 6.57 -64.64 -1.75
CA TYR A 766 5.68 -63.49 -2.05
C TYR A 766 6.40 -62.15 -2.27
N GLY A 767 5.98 -61.49 -3.36
CA GLY A 767 6.10 -60.04 -3.62
C GLY A 767 7.11 -59.69 -4.73
N GLY A 768 6.77 -59.18 -5.91
CA GLY A 768 5.54 -58.55 -6.38
C GLY A 768 5.87 -57.34 -7.27
N ARG A 769 6.00 -57.61 -8.59
CA ARG A 769 5.87 -56.74 -9.80
C ARG A 769 5.91 -55.20 -9.71
N ALA A 770 6.70 -54.59 -10.60
CA ALA A 770 6.29 -53.74 -11.76
C ALA A 770 7.53 -53.02 -12.35
N HIS A 771 8.14 -53.37 -13.50
CA HIS A 771 7.73 -53.18 -14.91
C HIS A 771 7.39 -51.76 -15.36
N GLY A 772 8.43 -51.00 -15.73
CA GLY A 772 8.35 -49.90 -16.70
C GLY A 772 8.59 -50.42 -18.13
N ARG A 773 7.70 -50.06 -19.06
CA ARG A 773 7.74 -50.44 -20.48
C ARG A 773 7.92 -49.20 -21.36
N LYS A 774 8.99 -49.25 -22.17
CA LYS A 774 9.12 -48.83 -23.58
C LYS A 774 8.81 -47.38 -24.03
N GLY A 775 9.86 -46.79 -24.62
CA GLY A 775 9.87 -46.08 -25.92
C GLY A 775 11.34 -45.98 -26.35
N GLY A 776 11.82 -46.33 -27.53
CA GLY A 776 11.27 -46.29 -28.87
C GLY A 776 12.22 -45.45 -29.73
N ARG A 777 13.25 -46.06 -30.32
CA ARG A 777 14.31 -45.43 -31.11
C ARG A 777 13.93 -45.44 -32.61
N ARG A 778 14.01 -44.31 -33.33
CA ARG A 778 14.56 -44.25 -34.72
C ARG A 778 14.62 -42.85 -35.35
N GLY A 779 15.77 -42.59 -36.01
CA GLY A 779 15.99 -41.65 -37.14
C GLY A 779 16.43 -40.24 -36.75
N SER A 780 17.34 -39.51 -37.42
CA SER A 780 18.33 -39.74 -38.48
C SER A 780 18.92 -38.35 -38.84
N ARG A 781 20.22 -38.27 -39.21
CA ARG A 781 20.98 -37.14 -39.85
C ARG A 781 21.29 -35.94 -38.93
N GLY A 782 22.57 -35.61 -38.68
CA GLY A 782 23.50 -34.84 -39.54
C GLY A 782 23.51 -33.39 -39.00
N THR A 783 24.59 -32.67 -38.70
CA THR A 783 25.94 -32.53 -39.24
C THR A 783 26.78 -31.65 -38.28
N LYS A 784 28.10 -31.90 -38.26
CA LYS A 784 29.26 -30.98 -38.09
C LYS A 784 29.13 -29.69 -37.25
N GLY A 785 30.09 -29.49 -36.33
CA GLY A 785 30.54 -28.16 -35.87
C GLY A 785 31.20 -28.19 -34.49
N GLN A 786 32.53 -28.16 -34.47
CA GLN A 786 33.39 -28.03 -33.28
C GLN A 786 33.55 -26.53 -32.87
N PRO A 787 34.29 -26.15 -31.80
CA PRO A 787 33.75 -25.32 -30.72
C PRO A 787 34.52 -23.99 -30.47
N ILE A 788 34.11 -23.26 -29.42
CA ILE A 788 34.85 -22.23 -28.66
C ILE A 788 35.11 -20.88 -29.37
N PHE A 789 34.49 -19.82 -28.84
CA PHE A 789 35.17 -18.71 -28.16
C PHE A 789 34.31 -18.21 -27.00
#